data_AF-A0A2G7G9K8-F1
#
_entry.id   AF-A0A2G7G9K8-F1
#
_cell.length_a   1.000
_cell.length_b   1.000
_cell.length_c   1.000
_cell.angle_alpha   90.00
_cell.angle_beta   90.00
_cell.angle_gamma   90.00
#
_symmetry.space_group_name_H-M   'P 1'
#
loop_
_entity.id
_entity.type
_entity.pdbx_description
1 polymer ?
#
loop_
_entity_poly.entity_id
_entity_poly.type
_entity_poly.pdbx_seq_one_letter_code
_entity_poly.pdbx_strand_id
1 'polypeptide(L)'
;MDVTIIGSGIIGLLSALVLTDAQYKVTIIACDLPGDQNQNWASPWAGAAIHPHPDVKVQSLQTESLKYYWALANRDFTSGVQVVKATEFYDDREDDSTIWYNVFCHGIVYFLKVNYTRCDIAVHASGLGASQLAGDKDVLPIRGQTMFLETDFDELAMFQGSHYTYVIPRMYSGGAIVGGVSQEGNLDHNVNESLRPDILRWVKRLSMGRLQSLDPSKDSTKDIVAFRPGRKGGYRIEAEDNVVHAYRFGSLGYVYSYGAALKLLELVDTTSQSDFPLVHPPNMWNGRTHTKTAGTPDYDDPIFWDTKFATGQDVGEWLNPGESLIQAVLSDLDNRSFVQRSPRVLHLGPGISKLGTKLREAFVHRDWKGSGIVNVDFSSEAVRLGQEIESKQDPSHAMHWLRADLRSWNDMSSLAPLAPFDIIIDKSTSDAIATSPSTTLSPTSISQDTCPVVRDVANTQGETTLSPVELLALHLVPLTSEGTMWFSLSYSTMRFDNLPRLANHWDLVSRTPLKAPQGQTSSFAHVPECRKYGADCPGYKRSLKFQDEGPRLHGLYLITSPDTDGSDEGSSPISDSLPVKAQLHMRCFTNASLDQQICPSLAFKSFLSQQPRLFKEFVCASFPTMYYHNEFRFGPGFTFPDNVIKKFGSKPYYDATVMCLSLAWLAHQTKDPNLQYASRAKYTEALSGIQYALRSDDIGSDALLMAVILLAFYEMNVRTSDDAWIFHANAVKMLMKTRGMRAHLTGPGRVCHFAFRPFLIGAALQKGESCFLDEDPWQDLASALRTEDSQKQDEWAFYIDVYETIFMELVKCPGYIKEARAIVSVTSPEARSLAYRIRTTCDRLRRLSKEMRTLLSAHNQRKQGITLRFVGPEPNLFPETSPSLLLRAGVDAVRILEQILHQITVPTPTVEQTLIIRDGALTPVSSPESSGDAESPPRLSFDLSCELGNGPQASVGNDDQRALTWLDRVAGAMGLLGAEITYGMKPGVQTDLAVRTVRTLTPVDDDLPEPRRSSD
;
A
#
# COMPACT_ATOMS: atom_id res chain seq x y z
N MET A 1 23.31 -7.34 0.20
CA MET A 1 23.65 -8.77 0.10
C MET A 1 22.42 -9.48 -0.43
N ASP A 2 22.62 -10.28 -1.48
CA ASP A 2 21.57 -10.98 -2.20
C ASP A 2 21.47 -12.43 -1.73
N VAL A 3 20.41 -12.74 -0.98
CA VAL A 3 20.19 -14.08 -0.41
C VAL A 3 19.23 -14.86 -1.30
N THR A 4 19.69 -15.99 -1.83
CA THR A 4 18.89 -16.82 -2.75
C THR A 4 18.36 -18.06 -2.04
N ILE A 5 17.05 -18.14 -1.81
CA ILE A 5 16.41 -19.26 -1.14
C ILE A 5 16.02 -20.32 -2.17
N ILE A 6 16.67 -21.48 -2.08
CA ILE A 6 16.45 -22.66 -2.91
C ILE A 6 15.39 -23.55 -2.24
N GLY A 7 14.13 -23.39 -2.67
CA GLY A 7 12.97 -24.15 -2.19
C GLY A 7 11.95 -23.30 -1.42
N SER A 8 10.68 -23.41 -1.80
CA SER A 8 9.57 -22.60 -1.25
C SER A 8 8.59 -23.39 -0.37
N GLY A 9 9.06 -24.47 0.27
CA GLY A 9 8.33 -25.07 1.40
C GLY A 9 8.29 -24.13 2.61
N ILE A 10 7.50 -24.49 3.64
CA ILE A 10 7.24 -23.62 4.82
C ILE A 10 8.52 -23.05 5.47
N ILE A 11 9.61 -23.83 5.52
CA ILE A 11 10.92 -23.38 6.02
C ILE A 11 11.47 -22.24 5.17
N GLY A 12 11.50 -22.41 3.84
CA GLY A 12 12.00 -21.41 2.91
C GLY A 12 11.15 -20.15 2.88
N LEU A 13 9.82 -20.28 2.99
CA LEU A 13 8.89 -19.14 3.00
C LEU A 13 8.98 -18.30 4.29
N LEU A 14 9.05 -18.93 5.47
CA LEU A 14 9.26 -18.14 6.71
C LEU A 14 10.69 -17.61 6.81
N SER A 15 11.68 -18.32 6.26
CA SER A 15 13.03 -17.78 6.11
C SER A 15 13.05 -16.55 5.20
N ALA A 16 12.31 -16.58 4.09
CA ALA A 16 12.15 -15.43 3.20
C ALA A 16 11.53 -14.22 3.93
N LEU A 17 10.48 -14.46 4.72
CA LEU A 17 9.83 -13.42 5.52
C LEU A 17 10.80 -12.80 6.53
N VAL A 18 11.42 -13.63 7.38
CA VAL A 18 12.36 -13.18 8.43
C VAL A 18 13.57 -12.46 7.84
N LEU A 19 14.14 -12.95 6.73
CA LEU A 19 15.23 -12.27 6.03
C LEU A 19 14.79 -10.94 5.40
N THR A 20 13.58 -10.86 4.85
CA THR A 20 13.03 -9.62 4.25
C THR A 20 12.73 -8.58 5.34
N ASP A 21 12.17 -9.00 6.49
CA ASP A 21 11.97 -8.14 7.65
C ASP A 21 13.33 -7.61 8.16
N ALA A 22 14.37 -8.45 8.18
CA ALA A 22 15.77 -8.09 8.44
C ALA A 22 16.46 -7.32 7.29
N GLN A 23 15.72 -6.85 6.29
CA GLN A 23 16.18 -6.00 5.16
C GLN A 23 17.16 -6.67 4.18
N TYR A 24 17.27 -8.01 4.16
CA TYR A 24 17.99 -8.71 3.09
C TYR A 24 17.23 -8.65 1.77
N LYS A 25 17.97 -8.58 0.65
CA LYS A 25 17.40 -8.68 -0.70
C LYS A 25 17.22 -10.15 -1.06
N VAL A 26 16.07 -10.69 -0.68
CA VAL A 26 15.72 -12.10 -0.87
C VAL A 26 15.23 -12.37 -2.31
N THR A 27 15.74 -13.44 -2.91
CA THR A 27 15.19 -14.05 -4.14
C THR A 27 14.84 -15.50 -3.85
N ILE A 28 13.64 -15.97 -4.21
CA ILE A 28 13.26 -17.38 -4.05
C ILE A 28 13.35 -18.08 -5.41
N ILE A 29 14.01 -19.23 -5.44
CA ILE A 29 14.10 -20.13 -6.60
C ILE A 29 13.61 -21.51 -6.13
N ALA A 30 12.60 -22.06 -6.80
CA ALA A 30 12.03 -23.36 -6.45
C ALA A 30 11.53 -24.11 -7.69
N CYS A 31 11.43 -25.44 -7.59
CA CYS A 31 10.75 -26.26 -8.59
C CYS A 31 9.23 -26.26 -8.40
N ASP A 32 8.79 -26.09 -7.15
CA ASP A 32 7.39 -26.09 -6.72
C ASP A 32 7.16 -24.82 -5.89
N LEU A 33 6.20 -24.01 -6.28
CA LEU A 33 5.77 -22.75 -5.67
C LEU A 33 4.40 -22.91 -4.96
N PRO A 34 4.00 -21.96 -4.09
CA PRO A 34 2.66 -21.91 -3.50
C PRO A 34 1.54 -22.04 -4.54
N GLY A 35 0.95 -23.24 -4.60
CA GLY A 35 -0.07 -23.67 -5.54
C GLY A 35 0.22 -24.97 -6.29
N ASP A 36 1.48 -25.40 -6.40
CA ASP A 36 1.85 -26.61 -7.14
C ASP A 36 1.53 -27.89 -6.35
N GLN A 37 0.93 -28.89 -7.00
CA GLN A 37 0.45 -30.12 -6.33
C GLN A 37 1.38 -31.33 -6.54
N ASN A 38 2.67 -31.16 -6.24
CA ASN A 38 3.67 -32.23 -6.34
C ASN A 38 3.76 -33.05 -5.03
N GLN A 39 3.65 -34.38 -5.11
CA GLN A 39 3.79 -35.28 -3.95
C GLN A 39 5.17 -35.24 -3.29
N ASN A 40 6.21 -34.81 -4.03
CA ASN A 40 7.58 -34.64 -3.52
C ASN A 40 7.77 -33.32 -2.75
N TRP A 41 6.87 -32.35 -2.92
CA TRP A 41 6.87 -31.09 -2.19
C TRP A 41 5.96 -31.20 -0.96
N ALA A 42 6.57 -31.41 0.21
CA ALA A 42 5.86 -31.88 1.40
C ALA A 42 4.96 -30.84 2.12
N SER A 43 4.94 -29.56 1.71
CA SER A 43 4.29 -28.50 2.51
C SER A 43 2.75 -28.49 2.41
N PRO A 44 2.10 -28.52 1.24
CA PRO A 44 0.63 -28.48 1.13
C PRO A 44 -0.07 -29.66 1.82
N TRP A 45 0.60 -30.82 1.82
CA TRP A 45 0.12 -32.09 2.35
C TRP A 45 0.26 -32.22 3.88
N ALA A 46 0.97 -31.32 4.55
CA ALA A 46 1.19 -31.37 6.01
C ALA A 46 -0.09 -31.04 6.80
N GLY A 47 -0.32 -31.68 7.96
CA GLY A 47 -1.60 -31.64 8.70
C GLY A 47 -2.32 -30.28 8.76
N ALA A 48 -1.75 -29.20 9.30
CA ALA A 48 -0.53 -29.15 10.10
C ALA A 48 -0.85 -28.51 11.45
N ALA A 49 -0.45 -29.15 12.55
CA ALA A 49 -0.76 -28.73 13.91
C ALA A 49 0.47 -28.19 14.63
N ILE A 50 0.36 -27.03 15.27
CA ILE A 50 1.45 -26.38 15.99
C ILE A 50 1.40 -26.75 17.48
N HIS A 51 2.00 -27.88 17.82
CA HIS A 51 2.17 -28.39 19.19
C HIS A 51 3.62 -28.87 19.33
N PRO A 52 4.35 -28.57 20.42
CA PRO A 52 5.74 -28.98 20.55
C PRO A 52 5.83 -30.49 20.80
N HIS A 53 6.73 -31.18 20.09
CA HIS A 53 6.95 -32.61 20.29
C HIS A 53 7.81 -32.85 21.55
N PRO A 54 7.50 -33.85 22.41
CA PRO A 54 8.28 -34.11 23.64
C PRO A 54 9.72 -34.56 23.36
N ASP A 55 9.92 -35.64 22.59
CA ASP A 55 11.19 -36.39 22.59
C ASP A 55 12.29 -35.84 21.65
N VAL A 56 12.51 -34.53 21.63
CA VAL A 56 13.43 -33.85 20.67
C VAL A 56 14.44 -32.90 21.32
N LYS A 57 15.69 -33.00 20.87
CA LYS A 57 16.89 -32.41 21.49
C LYS A 57 16.98 -30.88 21.47
N VAL A 58 16.13 -30.17 20.72
CA VAL A 58 16.22 -28.71 20.56
C VAL A 58 14.83 -28.10 20.72
N GLN A 59 14.61 -27.58 21.92
CA GLN A 59 13.31 -27.12 22.41
C GLN A 59 12.98 -25.69 21.94
N SER A 60 13.99 -24.80 21.94
CA SER A 60 13.87 -23.37 21.63
C SER A 60 13.21 -23.05 20.28
N LEU A 61 13.56 -23.78 19.21
CA LEU A 61 13.00 -23.55 17.88
C LEU A 61 11.48 -23.80 17.82
N GLN A 62 10.98 -24.75 18.61
CA GLN A 62 9.55 -25.02 18.73
C GLN A 62 8.88 -23.96 19.61
N THR A 63 9.55 -23.46 20.65
CA THR A 63 9.05 -22.37 21.51
C THR A 63 8.82 -21.07 20.73
N GLU A 64 9.77 -20.61 19.92
CA GLU A 64 9.58 -19.39 19.12
C GLU A 64 8.52 -19.55 18.03
N SER A 65 8.42 -20.74 17.44
CA SER A 65 7.34 -21.06 16.49
C SER A 65 5.97 -21.05 17.17
N LEU A 66 5.84 -21.65 18.35
CA LEU A 66 4.59 -21.63 19.12
C LEU A 66 4.19 -20.20 19.50
N LYS A 67 5.12 -19.37 19.99
CA LYS A 67 4.89 -17.94 20.26
C LYS A 67 4.38 -17.19 19.02
N TYR A 68 5.03 -17.40 17.87
CA TYR A 68 4.65 -16.78 16.60
C TYR A 68 3.25 -17.19 16.15
N TYR A 69 2.96 -18.49 16.09
CA TYR A 69 1.65 -18.99 15.65
C TYR A 69 0.52 -18.68 16.65
N TRP A 70 0.80 -18.67 17.96
CA TRP A 70 -0.16 -18.23 18.98
C TRP A 70 -0.49 -16.73 18.83
N ALA A 71 0.52 -15.89 18.63
CA ALA A 71 0.32 -14.47 18.34
C ALA A 71 -0.43 -14.25 17.02
N LEU A 72 -0.13 -15.05 15.99
CA LEU A 72 -0.78 -14.98 14.67
C LEU A 72 -2.28 -15.33 14.78
N ALA A 73 -2.63 -16.45 15.42
CA ALA A 73 -4.03 -16.87 15.62
C ALA A 73 -4.87 -15.84 16.39
N ASN A 74 -4.28 -15.16 17.37
CA ASN A 74 -4.96 -14.15 18.20
C ASN A 74 -4.96 -12.74 17.60
N ARG A 75 -4.13 -12.44 16.58
CA ARG A 75 -4.01 -11.11 15.97
C ARG A 75 -4.52 -11.04 14.53
N ASP A 76 -4.68 -12.18 13.86
CA ASP A 76 -5.16 -12.26 12.48
C ASP A 76 -5.92 -13.56 12.22
N PHE A 77 -7.25 -13.46 12.20
CA PHE A 77 -8.15 -14.54 11.82
C PHE A 77 -8.03 -14.93 10.33
N THR A 78 -7.50 -14.07 9.45
CA THR A 78 -7.31 -14.40 8.01
C THR A 78 -6.11 -15.31 7.75
N SER A 79 -5.37 -15.69 8.80
CA SER A 79 -4.19 -16.56 8.72
C SER A 79 -4.49 -18.03 8.42
N GLY A 80 -5.71 -18.50 8.68
CA GLY A 80 -6.03 -19.93 8.71
C GLY A 80 -5.46 -20.65 9.93
N VAL A 81 -4.78 -19.93 10.84
CA VAL A 81 -4.24 -20.47 12.09
C VAL A 81 -5.24 -20.19 13.21
N GLN A 82 -5.69 -21.25 13.87
CA GLN A 82 -6.69 -21.20 14.94
C GLN A 82 -6.21 -21.98 16.17
N VAL A 83 -6.64 -21.54 17.35
CA VAL A 83 -6.47 -22.30 18.59
C VAL A 83 -7.64 -23.28 18.69
N VAL A 84 -7.35 -24.58 18.60
CA VAL A 84 -8.32 -25.67 18.79
C VAL A 84 -8.02 -26.42 20.09
N LYS A 85 -9.03 -27.07 20.67
CA LYS A 85 -8.81 -28.02 21.77
C LYS A 85 -8.02 -29.21 21.23
N ALA A 86 -6.87 -29.48 21.83
CA ALA A 86 -6.06 -30.66 21.55
C ALA A 86 -6.34 -31.77 22.58
N THR A 87 -6.22 -33.03 22.16
CA THR A 87 -6.24 -34.20 23.05
C THR A 87 -5.30 -35.25 22.47
N GLU A 88 -4.26 -35.59 23.22
CA GLU A 88 -3.21 -36.52 22.81
C GLU A 88 -3.23 -37.75 23.72
N PHE A 89 -3.02 -38.92 23.13
CA PHE A 89 -2.90 -40.20 23.82
C PHE A 89 -1.53 -40.81 23.53
N TYR A 90 -0.88 -41.32 24.57
CA TYR A 90 0.43 -41.95 24.52
C TYR A 90 0.34 -43.35 25.12
N ASP A 91 1.00 -44.35 24.50
CA ASP A 91 1.14 -45.71 25.03
C ASP A 91 2.60 -46.16 25.21
N ASP A 92 3.53 -45.21 25.10
CA ASP A 92 4.99 -45.40 25.08
C ASP A 92 5.70 -44.85 26.34
N ARG A 93 4.96 -44.25 27.29
CA ARG A 93 5.47 -43.60 28.50
C ARG A 93 4.53 -43.78 29.70
N GLU A 94 5.09 -43.79 30.91
CA GLU A 94 4.34 -44.05 32.15
C GLU A 94 3.70 -42.78 32.76
N ASP A 95 4.26 -41.59 32.53
CA ASP A 95 3.72 -40.31 33.01
C ASP A 95 4.11 -39.09 32.14
N ASP A 96 3.56 -37.92 32.50
CA ASP A 96 3.74 -36.64 31.82
C ASP A 96 5.12 -35.98 32.04
N SER A 97 6.05 -36.57 32.81
CA SER A 97 7.31 -35.92 33.19
C SER A 97 8.26 -35.62 32.01
N THR A 98 8.03 -36.27 30.87
CA THR A 98 8.78 -36.05 29.61
C THR A 98 8.32 -34.81 28.82
N ILE A 99 7.22 -34.17 29.23
CA ILE A 99 6.57 -33.05 28.51
C ILE A 99 7.25 -31.72 28.87
N TRP A 100 8.40 -31.46 28.25
CA TRP A 100 9.31 -30.36 28.58
C TRP A 100 8.72 -28.94 28.48
N TYR A 101 7.70 -28.71 27.65
CA TYR A 101 7.15 -27.37 27.37
C TYR A 101 6.22 -26.81 28.47
N ASN A 102 6.21 -27.46 29.64
CA ASN A 102 5.43 -27.06 30.81
C ASN A 102 6.04 -25.84 31.56
N VAL A 103 7.34 -25.55 31.39
CA VAL A 103 8.05 -24.44 32.07
C VAL A 103 9.09 -23.74 31.14
N PHE A 104 9.43 -22.47 31.39
CA PHE A 104 10.05 -21.55 30.40
C PHE A 104 11.61 -21.46 30.35
N CYS A 105 12.11 -21.29 29.11
CA CYS A 105 13.29 -20.50 28.63
C CYS A 105 14.77 -20.76 29.08
N HIS A 106 15.66 -20.86 28.05
CA HIS A 106 17.07 -20.33 27.88
C HIS A 106 18.19 -21.36 27.49
N GLY A 107 18.97 -21.09 26.40
CA GLY A 107 20.43 -21.39 26.32
C GLY A 107 21.09 -22.22 25.17
N ILE A 108 21.70 -21.55 24.16
CA ILE A 108 22.97 -21.89 23.41
C ILE A 108 22.94 -22.80 22.11
N VAL A 109 24.10 -23.12 21.48
CA VAL A 109 24.39 -23.15 19.99
C VAL A 109 25.40 -24.27 19.51
N TYR A 110 25.74 -24.31 18.19
CA TYR A 110 26.95 -24.86 17.47
C TYR A 110 26.76 -26.19 16.65
N PHE A 111 27.43 -26.50 15.50
CA PHE A 111 28.29 -25.77 14.50
C PHE A 111 28.56 -26.61 13.20
N LEU A 112 29.03 -25.97 12.08
CA LEU A 112 29.73 -26.55 10.87
C LEU A 112 28.92 -27.53 9.97
N LYS A 113 29.28 -27.97 8.72
CA LYS A 113 29.93 -27.43 7.47
C LYS A 113 29.66 -28.42 6.27
N VAL A 114 29.90 -28.23 4.96
CA VAL A 114 31.03 -27.66 4.15
C VAL A 114 30.72 -26.55 3.08
N ASN A 115 30.26 -26.78 1.82
CA ASN A 115 30.23 -25.80 0.66
C ASN A 115 29.33 -26.32 -0.54
N TYR A 116 28.74 -25.60 -1.56
CA TYR A 116 29.21 -24.46 -2.40
C TYR A 116 28.21 -23.97 -3.52
N THR A 117 28.37 -22.73 -4.02
CA THR A 117 27.91 -22.08 -5.31
C THR A 117 26.47 -21.53 -5.42
N ARG A 118 26.17 -20.41 -6.12
CA ARG A 118 26.98 -19.23 -6.52
C ARG A 118 26.11 -17.94 -6.52
N CYS A 119 25.85 -17.44 -5.33
CA CYS A 119 25.29 -16.13 -4.98
C CYS A 119 25.94 -15.71 -3.65
N ASP A 120 25.68 -14.51 -3.12
CA ASP A 120 26.33 -14.05 -1.87
C ASP A 120 26.15 -15.09 -0.75
N ILE A 121 24.88 -15.46 -0.47
CA ILE A 121 24.51 -16.67 0.26
C ILE A 121 23.34 -17.38 -0.44
N ALA A 122 23.47 -18.69 -0.62
CA ALA A 122 22.35 -19.56 -0.91
C ALA A 122 21.72 -20.09 0.39
N VAL A 123 20.39 -20.09 0.50
CA VAL A 123 19.66 -20.75 1.58
C VAL A 123 19.04 -22.02 1.01
N HIS A 124 19.57 -23.17 1.40
CA HIS A 124 19.15 -24.47 0.86
C HIS A 124 18.02 -25.07 1.72
N ALA A 125 16.78 -24.82 1.30
CA ALA A 125 15.54 -25.24 1.95
C ALA A 125 14.73 -26.24 1.09
N SER A 126 15.40 -26.96 0.18
CA SER A 126 14.80 -27.78 -0.90
C SER A 126 13.99 -29.01 -0.44
N GLY A 127 13.86 -29.24 0.87
CA GLY A 127 13.17 -30.39 1.41
C GLY A 127 13.75 -31.70 0.89
N LEU A 128 12.99 -32.43 0.06
CA LEU A 128 13.40 -33.70 -0.50
C LEU A 128 14.54 -33.62 -1.54
N GLY A 129 14.71 -32.48 -2.23
CA GLY A 129 15.72 -32.31 -3.27
C GLY A 129 17.18 -32.38 -2.79
N ALA A 130 17.43 -32.23 -1.48
CA ALA A 130 18.78 -32.11 -0.94
C ALA A 130 19.71 -33.34 -1.11
N SER A 131 19.18 -34.55 -1.33
CA SER A 131 20.04 -35.71 -1.70
C SER A 131 20.67 -35.56 -3.07
N GLN A 132 20.02 -34.82 -3.98
CA GLN A 132 20.53 -34.51 -5.31
C GLN A 132 21.35 -33.22 -5.30
N LEU A 133 20.84 -32.18 -4.61
CA LEU A 133 21.44 -30.84 -4.61
C LEU A 133 22.64 -30.67 -3.67
N ALA A 134 22.73 -31.43 -2.58
CA ALA A 134 23.85 -31.39 -1.62
C ALA A 134 24.51 -32.77 -1.41
N GLY A 135 24.14 -33.79 -2.21
CA GLY A 135 24.71 -35.14 -2.12
C GLY A 135 24.46 -35.88 -0.79
N ASP A 136 23.59 -35.33 0.07
CA ASP A 136 23.31 -35.83 1.42
C ASP A 136 22.64 -37.21 1.35
N LYS A 137 23.34 -38.25 1.83
CA LYS A 137 22.89 -39.65 1.76
C LYS A 137 22.08 -40.10 2.98
N ASP A 138 22.08 -39.32 4.04
CA ASP A 138 21.27 -39.59 5.23
C ASP A 138 19.82 -39.14 5.04
N VAL A 139 19.58 -38.28 4.04
CA VAL A 139 18.28 -38.03 3.42
C VAL A 139 17.53 -39.31 3.15
N LEU A 140 16.25 -39.31 3.52
CA LEU A 140 15.30 -40.31 3.09
C LEU A 140 13.86 -39.75 3.04
N PRO A 141 13.02 -40.20 2.11
CA PRO A 141 11.59 -39.96 2.18
C PRO A 141 10.96 -40.85 3.25
N ILE A 142 10.03 -40.29 4.02
CA ILE A 142 9.14 -41.03 4.91
C ILE A 142 7.73 -40.89 4.33
N ARG A 143 7.23 -41.95 3.68
CA ARG A 143 5.91 -41.93 3.05
C ARG A 143 4.83 -41.76 4.12
N GLY A 144 3.99 -40.75 3.91
CA GLY A 144 2.74 -40.56 4.62
C GLY A 144 1.56 -40.83 3.69
N GLN A 145 0.58 -41.60 4.17
CA GLN A 145 -0.74 -41.70 3.56
C GLN A 145 -1.77 -41.18 4.56
N THR A 146 -2.55 -40.22 4.12
CA THR A 146 -3.66 -39.57 4.86
C THR A 146 -4.85 -39.43 3.93
N MET A 147 -5.97 -38.93 4.43
CA MET A 147 -7.10 -38.45 3.63
C MET A 147 -7.46 -37.03 4.08
N PHE A 148 -7.88 -36.18 3.17
CA PHE A 148 -8.75 -35.05 3.51
C PHE A 148 -10.19 -35.55 3.56
N LEU A 149 -10.94 -35.11 4.57
CA LEU A 149 -12.35 -35.43 4.79
C LEU A 149 -13.13 -34.12 5.00
N GLU A 150 -14.21 -33.92 4.25
CA GLU A 150 -15.22 -32.90 4.55
C GLU A 150 -15.96 -33.26 5.85
N THR A 151 -15.87 -32.42 6.89
CA THR A 151 -16.42 -32.68 8.23
C THR A 151 -16.49 -31.41 9.08
N ASP A 152 -17.40 -31.41 10.05
CA ASP A 152 -17.55 -30.42 11.13
C ASP A 152 -16.71 -30.73 12.38
N PHE A 153 -15.88 -31.78 12.37
CA PHE A 153 -14.98 -32.10 13.47
C PHE A 153 -13.96 -30.97 13.69
N ASP A 154 -13.95 -30.42 14.92
CA ASP A 154 -13.38 -29.12 15.28
C ASP A 154 -12.25 -29.20 16.32
N GLU A 155 -12.00 -30.38 16.87
CA GLU A 155 -10.94 -30.66 17.84
C GLU A 155 -9.71 -31.28 17.16
N LEU A 156 -8.52 -31.10 17.71
CA LEU A 156 -7.37 -31.93 17.38
C LEU A 156 -7.38 -33.16 18.28
N ALA A 157 -7.33 -34.34 17.67
CA ALA A 157 -7.12 -35.60 18.39
C ALA A 157 -5.92 -36.35 17.81
N MET A 158 -5.01 -36.85 18.64
CA MET A 158 -3.84 -37.63 18.21
C MET A 158 -3.59 -38.83 19.14
N PHE A 159 -3.18 -39.95 18.54
CA PHE A 159 -2.59 -41.09 19.22
C PHE A 159 -1.14 -41.20 18.77
N GLN A 160 -0.21 -41.18 19.73
CA GLN A 160 1.23 -41.36 19.55
C GLN A 160 1.66 -42.74 20.07
N GLY A 161 2.86 -43.20 19.71
CA GLY A 161 3.32 -44.55 20.04
C GLY A 161 2.85 -45.61 19.03
N SER A 162 2.33 -46.75 19.51
CA SER A 162 2.18 -47.98 18.72
C SER A 162 1.19 -47.88 17.54
N HIS A 163 0.22 -46.98 17.63
CA HIS A 163 -0.87 -46.81 16.66
C HIS A 163 -1.00 -45.36 16.18
N TYR A 164 0.10 -44.80 15.67
CA TYR A 164 0.18 -43.41 15.17
C TYR A 164 -1.00 -43.04 14.26
N THR A 165 -1.88 -42.16 14.75
CA THR A 165 -3.09 -41.69 14.06
C THR A 165 -3.52 -40.32 14.61
N TYR A 166 -4.13 -39.48 13.78
CA TYR A 166 -4.57 -38.13 14.08
C TYR A 166 -5.80 -37.71 13.28
N VAL A 167 -6.53 -36.76 13.84
CA VAL A 167 -7.54 -35.93 13.19
C VAL A 167 -7.12 -34.48 13.42
N ILE A 168 -6.81 -33.75 12.35
CA ILE A 168 -6.35 -32.35 12.40
C ILE A 168 -7.34 -31.49 11.61
N PRO A 169 -8.16 -30.65 12.28
CA PRO A 169 -9.14 -29.79 11.61
C PRO A 169 -8.43 -28.62 10.92
N ARG A 170 -8.80 -28.33 9.68
CA ARG A 170 -8.26 -27.19 8.93
C ARG A 170 -9.28 -26.05 8.86
N MET A 171 -8.82 -24.85 9.19
CA MET A 171 -9.64 -23.64 9.12
C MET A 171 -10.01 -23.33 7.67
N TYR A 172 -11.23 -22.84 7.45
CA TYR A 172 -11.78 -22.41 6.15
C TYR A 172 -11.89 -23.47 5.02
N SER A 173 -11.31 -24.67 5.15
CA SER A 173 -11.46 -25.74 4.16
C SER A 173 -12.71 -26.62 4.34
N GLY A 174 -13.48 -26.45 5.42
CA GLY A 174 -14.68 -27.25 5.69
C GLY A 174 -14.41 -28.73 6.00
N GLY A 175 -13.25 -29.04 6.59
CA GLY A 175 -12.85 -30.43 6.80
C GLY A 175 -11.54 -30.60 7.56
N ALA A 176 -11.16 -31.87 7.76
CA ALA A 176 -9.99 -32.28 8.53
C ALA A 176 -9.06 -33.19 7.71
N ILE A 177 -7.77 -33.14 8.02
CA ILE A 177 -6.82 -34.18 7.61
C ILE A 177 -6.92 -35.32 8.61
N VAL A 178 -7.30 -36.50 8.13
CA VAL A 178 -7.38 -37.75 8.91
C VAL A 178 -6.29 -38.71 8.42
N GLY A 179 -5.58 -39.36 9.33
CA GLY A 179 -4.43 -40.19 8.95
C GLY A 179 -3.69 -40.70 10.17
N GLY A 180 -2.56 -41.37 10.04
CA GLY A 180 -1.92 -41.74 8.78
C GLY A 180 -0.58 -42.41 9.04
N VAL A 181 -0.10 -43.20 8.10
CA VAL A 181 1.12 -43.99 8.32
C VAL A 181 2.41 -43.14 8.31
N SER A 182 3.46 -43.69 8.91
CA SER A 182 4.83 -43.24 8.78
C SER A 182 5.68 -44.42 8.30
N GLN A 183 6.06 -44.42 7.02
CA GLN A 183 6.76 -45.54 6.38
C GLN A 183 8.13 -45.08 5.88
N GLU A 184 9.18 -45.37 6.65
CA GLU A 184 10.57 -45.05 6.28
C GLU A 184 11.00 -45.82 5.03
N GLY A 185 11.60 -45.14 4.05
CA GLY A 185 12.17 -45.78 2.86
C GLY A 185 11.16 -46.35 1.85
N ASN A 186 9.85 -46.29 2.13
CA ASN A 186 8.83 -46.63 1.14
C ASN A 186 8.74 -45.50 0.09
N LEU A 187 8.84 -45.86 -1.20
CA LEU A 187 8.81 -44.96 -2.35
C LEU A 187 7.50 -45.04 -3.16
N ASP A 188 6.51 -45.78 -2.69
CA ASP A 188 5.25 -45.97 -3.43
C ASP A 188 4.39 -44.70 -3.46
N HIS A 189 4.30 -44.08 -4.63
CA HIS A 189 3.48 -42.88 -4.91
C HIS A 189 1.97 -43.16 -4.94
N ASN A 190 1.57 -44.44 -5.03
CA ASN A 190 0.17 -44.84 -5.14
C ASN A 190 -0.51 -44.88 -3.77
N VAL A 191 -1.85 -44.78 -3.76
CA VAL A 191 -2.67 -45.02 -2.57
C VAL A 191 -2.62 -46.52 -2.25
N ASN A 192 -2.20 -46.88 -1.03
CA ASN A 192 -2.26 -48.26 -0.59
C ASN A 192 -3.64 -48.51 0.05
N GLU A 193 -4.52 -49.10 -0.74
CA GLU A 193 -5.89 -49.48 -0.39
C GLU A 193 -5.99 -50.30 0.91
N SER A 194 -5.02 -51.19 1.17
CA SER A 194 -5.06 -52.07 2.35
C SER A 194 -4.85 -51.32 3.68
N LEU A 195 -4.29 -50.11 3.64
CA LEU A 195 -4.12 -49.25 4.82
C LEU A 195 -5.39 -48.46 5.16
N ARG A 196 -6.27 -48.16 4.16
CA ARG A 196 -7.43 -47.28 4.36
C ARG A 196 -8.37 -47.80 5.47
N PRO A 197 -8.75 -49.10 5.52
CA PRO A 197 -9.64 -49.63 6.57
C PRO A 197 -9.08 -49.52 7.99
N ASP A 198 -7.77 -49.60 8.19
CA ASP A 198 -7.17 -49.52 9.52
C ASP A 198 -6.99 -48.07 9.99
N ILE A 199 -6.53 -47.17 9.10
CA ILE A 199 -6.50 -45.72 9.38
C ILE A 199 -7.90 -45.24 9.83
N LEU A 200 -8.94 -45.64 9.12
CA LEU A 200 -10.32 -45.27 9.43
C LEU A 200 -10.84 -45.89 10.73
N ARG A 201 -10.44 -47.13 11.05
CA ARG A 201 -10.73 -47.77 12.34
C ARG A 201 -10.16 -46.96 13.50
N TRP A 202 -8.92 -46.52 13.39
CA TRP A 202 -8.27 -45.70 14.42
C TRP A 202 -8.86 -44.29 14.48
N VAL A 203 -9.13 -43.64 13.35
CA VAL A 203 -9.81 -42.32 13.30
C VAL A 203 -11.19 -42.36 13.96
N LYS A 204 -12.00 -43.41 13.74
CA LYS A 204 -13.31 -43.58 14.41
C LYS A 204 -13.19 -43.77 15.92
N ARG A 205 -12.17 -44.50 16.37
CA ARG A 205 -11.88 -44.70 17.80
C ARG A 205 -11.38 -43.41 18.47
N LEU A 206 -10.46 -42.70 17.81
CA LEU A 206 -9.81 -41.48 18.29
C LEU A 206 -10.76 -40.28 18.33
N SER A 207 -11.70 -40.18 17.39
CA SER A 207 -12.80 -39.20 17.40
C SER A 207 -13.93 -39.51 18.38
N MET A 208 -13.76 -40.52 19.26
CA MET A 208 -14.76 -40.97 20.24
C MET A 208 -16.14 -41.27 19.61
N GLY A 209 -16.16 -41.73 18.37
CA GLY A 209 -17.38 -42.01 17.61
C GLY A 209 -18.04 -40.80 16.94
N ARG A 210 -17.52 -39.56 17.08
CA ARG A 210 -18.02 -38.39 16.32
C ARG A 210 -17.93 -38.61 14.80
N LEU A 211 -16.96 -39.39 14.32
CA LEU A 211 -16.81 -39.79 12.91
C LEU A 211 -17.31 -41.22 12.61
N GLN A 212 -18.13 -41.83 13.49
CA GLN A 212 -18.54 -43.23 13.35
C GLN A 212 -19.33 -43.53 12.07
N SER A 213 -20.12 -42.56 11.58
CA SER A 213 -20.94 -42.65 10.37
C SER A 213 -20.14 -42.67 9.06
N LEU A 214 -18.87 -42.23 9.09
CA LEU A 214 -18.00 -42.07 7.92
C LEU A 214 -17.97 -43.31 7.01
N ASP A 215 -18.33 -43.15 5.74
CA ASP A 215 -18.33 -44.17 4.71
C ASP A 215 -17.50 -43.69 3.48
N PRO A 216 -16.26 -44.19 3.31
CA PRO A 216 -15.39 -43.78 2.19
C PRO A 216 -15.92 -44.13 0.80
N SER A 217 -17.02 -44.89 0.69
CA SER A 217 -17.70 -45.15 -0.58
C SER A 217 -18.76 -44.09 -0.94
N LYS A 218 -19.01 -43.12 -0.05
CA LYS A 218 -20.07 -42.11 -0.19
C LYS A 218 -19.62 -40.69 0.19
N ASP A 219 -18.77 -40.56 1.19
CA ASP A 219 -18.29 -39.27 1.68
C ASP A 219 -17.17 -38.71 0.81
N SER A 220 -17.05 -37.38 0.73
CA SER A 220 -16.01 -36.70 -0.04
C SER A 220 -14.65 -36.84 0.65
N THR A 221 -13.96 -37.95 0.36
CA THR A 221 -12.60 -38.24 0.83
C THR A 221 -11.59 -38.13 -0.31
N LYS A 222 -10.53 -37.35 -0.10
CA LYS A 222 -9.38 -37.28 -1.02
C LYS A 222 -8.18 -37.94 -0.37
N ASP A 223 -7.77 -39.12 -0.84
CA ASP A 223 -6.50 -39.72 -0.40
C ASP A 223 -5.32 -38.81 -0.77
N ILE A 224 -4.37 -38.71 0.15
CA ILE A 224 -3.15 -37.92 0.03
C ILE A 224 -1.99 -38.88 0.29
N VAL A 225 -1.11 -39.03 -0.68
CA VAL A 225 0.18 -39.72 -0.54
C VAL A 225 1.28 -38.67 -0.75
N ALA A 226 2.09 -38.46 0.27
CA ALA A 226 3.11 -37.43 0.28
C ALA A 226 4.33 -37.88 1.09
N PHE A 227 5.51 -37.39 0.71
CA PHE A 227 6.77 -37.86 1.27
C PHE A 227 7.34 -36.82 2.23
N ARG A 228 7.28 -37.12 3.54
CA ARG A 228 7.85 -36.24 4.56
C ARG A 228 9.38 -36.24 4.42
N PRO A 229 10.06 -35.09 4.46
CA PRO A 229 11.50 -34.99 4.22
C PRO A 229 12.26 -35.43 5.48
N GLY A 230 12.46 -36.74 5.64
CA GLY A 230 13.25 -37.34 6.71
C GLY A 230 14.77 -37.27 6.46
N ARG A 231 15.54 -37.52 7.53
CA ARG A 231 17.00 -37.70 7.51
C ARG A 231 17.49 -38.41 8.76
N LYS A 232 18.47 -39.32 8.61
CA LYS A 232 19.13 -39.99 9.72
C LYS A 232 19.95 -38.98 10.54
N GLY A 233 19.80 -39.03 11.86
CA GLY A 233 20.34 -38.02 12.77
C GLY A 233 19.49 -36.75 12.93
N GLY A 234 18.43 -36.58 12.14
CA GLY A 234 17.50 -35.44 12.23
C GLY A 234 17.76 -34.32 11.20
N TYR A 235 17.17 -33.15 11.46
CA TYR A 235 17.27 -31.99 10.57
C TYR A 235 18.70 -31.46 10.44
N ARG A 236 18.97 -30.77 9.34
CA ARG A 236 20.24 -30.09 9.05
C ARG A 236 19.98 -28.59 9.01
N ILE A 237 20.55 -27.84 9.96
CA ILE A 237 20.50 -26.38 10.00
C ILE A 237 21.88 -25.81 10.35
N GLU A 238 22.69 -25.57 9.32
CA GLU A 238 24.11 -25.23 9.46
C GLU A 238 24.65 -24.48 8.23
N ALA A 239 25.81 -23.84 8.39
CA ALA A 239 26.47 -23.07 7.34
C ALA A 239 27.49 -23.95 6.57
N GLU A 240 27.19 -24.23 5.32
CA GLU A 240 28.10 -24.78 4.31
C GLU A 240 28.74 -23.62 3.50
N ASP A 241 29.71 -22.92 4.11
CA ASP A 241 30.61 -21.90 3.50
C ASP A 241 29.94 -20.67 2.87
N ASN A 242 29.24 -20.82 1.75
CA ASN A 242 28.35 -19.79 1.16
C ASN A 242 26.88 -20.27 1.04
N VAL A 243 26.55 -21.42 1.64
CA VAL A 243 25.23 -22.06 1.59
C VAL A 243 24.71 -22.35 3.01
N VAL A 244 23.71 -21.61 3.48
CA VAL A 244 23.01 -21.96 4.73
C VAL A 244 22.00 -23.06 4.43
N HIS A 245 22.27 -24.26 4.93
CA HIS A 245 21.34 -25.37 4.86
C HIS A 245 20.26 -25.22 5.93
N ALA A 246 18.99 -25.47 5.58
CA ALA A 246 17.88 -25.56 6.52
C ALA A 246 16.82 -26.55 6.00
N TYR A 247 17.05 -27.85 6.18
CA TYR A 247 16.17 -28.89 5.64
C TYR A 247 16.08 -30.14 6.57
N ARG A 248 15.08 -31.00 6.33
CA ARG A 248 14.81 -32.29 7.04
C ARG A 248 14.21 -32.27 8.44
N PHE A 249 13.29 -31.34 8.67
CA PHE A 249 12.44 -31.30 9.88
C PHE A 249 11.37 -32.43 9.96
N GLY A 250 11.45 -33.47 9.12
CA GLY A 250 10.59 -34.66 9.19
C GLY A 250 9.10 -34.35 9.08
N SER A 251 8.31 -34.86 10.02
CA SER A 251 6.88 -34.54 10.21
C SER A 251 6.62 -33.15 10.82
N LEU A 252 7.64 -32.51 11.40
CA LEU A 252 7.52 -31.35 12.29
C LEU A 252 7.88 -30.02 11.61
N GLY A 253 7.97 -29.97 10.28
CA GLY A 253 8.43 -28.78 9.54
C GLY A 253 7.64 -27.49 9.81
N TYR A 254 6.35 -27.58 10.15
CA TYR A 254 5.55 -26.43 10.58
C TYR A 254 5.78 -26.06 12.06
N VAL A 255 6.11 -27.03 12.92
CA VAL A 255 6.38 -26.81 14.36
C VAL A 255 7.75 -26.15 14.58
N TYR A 256 8.71 -26.40 13.67
CA TYR A 256 10.03 -25.76 13.69
C TYR A 256 10.14 -24.48 12.86
N SER A 257 9.13 -24.13 12.04
CA SER A 257 9.31 -23.23 10.89
C SER A 257 9.87 -21.84 11.21
N TYR A 258 9.29 -21.12 12.18
CA TYR A 258 9.70 -19.75 12.50
C TYR A 258 10.97 -19.71 13.35
N GLY A 259 11.12 -20.63 14.30
CA GLY A 259 12.36 -20.80 15.05
C GLY A 259 13.54 -21.18 14.14
N ALA A 260 13.32 -22.06 13.16
CA ALA A 260 14.30 -22.39 12.14
C ALA A 260 14.61 -21.18 11.23
N ALA A 261 13.61 -20.36 10.88
CA ALA A 261 13.84 -19.11 10.13
C ALA A 261 14.70 -18.09 10.92
N LEU A 262 14.46 -17.94 12.23
CA LEU A 262 15.33 -17.13 13.11
C LEU A 262 16.74 -17.72 13.20
N LYS A 263 16.87 -19.04 13.38
CA LYS A 263 18.19 -19.68 13.46
C LYS A 263 18.94 -19.65 12.12
N LEU A 264 18.21 -19.63 11.02
CA LEU A 264 18.72 -19.46 9.67
C LEU A 264 19.18 -18.02 9.45
N LEU A 265 18.48 -17.00 9.95
CA LEU A 265 18.96 -15.61 9.96
C LEU A 265 20.31 -15.51 10.68
N GLU A 266 20.43 -16.04 11.91
CA GLU A 266 21.72 -16.08 12.63
C GLU A 266 22.85 -16.75 11.80
N LEU A 267 22.51 -17.83 11.08
CA LEU A 267 23.47 -18.53 10.22
C LEU A 267 23.79 -17.74 8.96
N VAL A 268 22.85 -17.04 8.33
CA VAL A 268 23.10 -16.15 7.18
C VAL A 268 24.01 -14.99 7.60
N ASP A 269 23.69 -14.33 8.72
CA ASP A 269 24.50 -13.28 9.32
C ASP A 269 25.95 -13.76 9.56
N THR A 270 26.13 -14.99 10.05
CA THR A 270 27.45 -15.62 10.30
C THR A 270 28.16 -16.08 9.03
N THR A 271 27.42 -16.62 8.05
CA THR A 271 27.97 -17.14 6.78
C THR A 271 28.50 -16.01 5.90
N SER A 272 28.01 -14.79 6.10
CA SER A 272 28.41 -13.58 5.39
C SER A 272 29.86 -13.13 5.64
N GLN A 273 30.60 -13.86 6.47
CA GLN A 273 31.81 -13.40 7.15
C GLN A 273 33.08 -14.22 6.80
N SER A 274 32.97 -15.17 5.86
CA SER A 274 33.92 -16.29 5.70
C SER A 274 34.93 -16.17 4.54
N ASP A 275 34.56 -15.55 3.41
CA ASP A 275 35.40 -15.47 2.19
C ASP A 275 36.04 -14.08 1.96
N PHE A 276 35.94 -13.21 2.98
CA PHE A 276 36.72 -11.98 3.18
C PHE A 276 37.31 -11.99 4.60
N PRO A 277 38.31 -11.15 4.94
CA PRO A 277 39.04 -11.28 6.20
C PRO A 277 38.17 -11.28 7.46
N LEU A 278 38.00 -12.48 8.01
CA LEU A 278 37.42 -12.88 9.30
C LEU A 278 36.57 -11.83 10.03
N VAL A 279 35.25 -12.05 10.02
CA VAL A 279 34.46 -11.83 11.24
C VAL A 279 34.09 -13.20 11.80
N HIS A 280 34.49 -13.48 13.04
CA HIS A 280 33.93 -14.57 13.84
C HIS A 280 32.81 -13.95 14.70
N PRO A 281 31.61 -14.55 14.79
CA PRO A 281 30.37 -13.82 15.13
C PRO A 281 30.39 -13.16 16.52
N PRO A 282 30.45 -11.81 16.63
CA PRO A 282 30.63 -11.10 17.90
C PRO A 282 29.56 -10.00 18.09
N ASN A 283 28.47 -10.31 18.77
CA ASN A 283 27.49 -9.31 19.23
C ASN A 283 26.91 -8.40 18.12
N MET A 284 26.44 -8.97 17.00
CA MET A 284 25.72 -8.27 15.91
C MET A 284 26.52 -7.17 15.16
N TRP A 285 27.81 -7.04 15.44
CA TRP A 285 28.61 -5.90 15.01
C TRP A 285 29.69 -6.37 14.03
N ASN A 286 29.74 -5.76 12.83
CA ASN A 286 30.96 -5.17 12.23
C ASN A 286 30.75 -4.60 10.81
N GLY A 287 31.57 -3.60 10.46
CA GLY A 287 31.96 -3.37 9.06
C GLY A 287 30.93 -2.75 8.10
N ARG A 288 30.32 -1.60 8.43
CA ARG A 288 29.81 -0.71 7.36
C ARG A 288 30.99 -0.22 6.52
N THR A 289 31.19 -0.76 5.32
CA THR A 289 32.18 -0.22 4.37
C THR A 289 31.77 1.18 3.95
N HIS A 290 32.49 2.19 4.44
CA HIS A 290 32.08 3.59 4.31
C HIS A 290 32.40 4.17 2.93
N THR A 291 31.59 3.81 1.93
CA THR A 291 31.65 4.38 0.58
C THR A 291 31.23 5.86 0.64
N LYS A 292 32.22 6.77 0.73
CA LYS A 292 31.98 8.22 0.66
C LYS A 292 31.20 8.57 -0.62
N THR A 293 29.96 9.01 -0.44
CA THR A 293 29.09 9.40 -1.56
C THR A 293 29.56 10.73 -2.13
N ALA A 294 29.92 10.76 -3.41
CA ALA A 294 30.50 11.94 -4.04
C ALA A 294 29.56 13.15 -3.97
N GLY A 295 29.96 14.17 -3.20
CA GLY A 295 29.20 15.41 -2.98
C GLY A 295 28.47 15.50 -1.63
N THR A 296 28.58 14.51 -0.74
CA THR A 296 28.13 14.62 0.66
C THR A 296 29.27 15.14 1.55
N PRO A 297 29.03 16.07 2.50
CA PRO A 297 30.06 16.53 3.42
C PRO A 297 30.46 15.45 4.45
N ASP A 298 31.73 15.47 4.84
CA ASP A 298 32.28 14.62 5.91
C ASP A 298 32.03 15.28 7.29
N TYR A 299 30.89 14.96 7.90
CA TYR A 299 30.48 15.58 9.18
C TYR A 299 31.29 15.14 10.40
N ASP A 300 32.16 14.14 10.24
CA ASP A 300 33.10 13.66 11.27
C ASP A 300 34.56 14.13 11.05
N ASP A 301 34.79 15.02 10.08
CA ASP A 301 36.07 15.68 9.82
C ASP A 301 36.13 17.07 10.52
N PRO A 302 37.08 17.31 11.44
CA PRO A 302 37.23 18.62 12.08
C PRO A 302 37.59 19.74 11.10
N ILE A 303 38.21 19.45 9.95
CA ILE A 303 38.59 20.45 8.95
C ILE A 303 37.34 21.03 8.26
N PHE A 304 36.32 20.21 8.02
CA PHE A 304 35.03 20.67 7.49
C PHE A 304 34.39 21.70 8.44
N TRP A 305 34.35 21.38 9.74
CA TRP A 305 33.79 22.26 10.75
C TRP A 305 34.63 23.50 11.03
N ASP A 306 35.96 23.38 11.17
CA ASP A 306 36.86 24.52 11.35
C ASP A 306 36.76 25.51 10.18
N THR A 307 36.68 25.01 8.94
CA THR A 307 36.43 25.85 7.75
C THR A 307 35.08 26.56 7.82
N LYS A 308 34.02 25.85 8.26
CA LYS A 308 32.66 26.41 8.34
C LYS A 308 32.54 27.47 9.45
N PHE A 309 33.11 27.23 10.62
CA PHE A 309 33.11 28.18 11.74
C PHE A 309 34.01 29.40 11.46
N ALA A 310 35.19 29.22 10.87
CA ALA A 310 36.09 30.33 10.51
C ALA A 310 35.51 31.27 9.43
N THR A 311 34.76 30.72 8.46
CA THR A 311 34.18 31.51 7.36
C THR A 311 32.83 32.14 7.70
N GLY A 312 32.18 31.74 8.80
CA GLY A 312 30.86 32.24 9.19
C GLY A 312 29.72 31.86 8.22
N GLN A 313 29.96 30.96 7.26
CA GLN A 313 28.94 30.57 6.28
C GLN A 313 28.00 29.48 6.83
N ASP A 314 26.69 29.72 6.73
CA ASP A 314 25.64 28.73 7.02
C ASP A 314 25.70 28.12 8.45
N VAL A 315 26.13 28.91 9.43
CA VAL A 315 26.25 28.48 10.83
C VAL A 315 24.92 28.64 11.58
N GLY A 316 23.89 27.94 11.13
CA GLY A 316 22.54 27.94 11.72
C GLY A 316 22.38 27.00 12.93
N GLU A 317 21.25 27.09 13.62
CA GLU A 317 20.84 26.05 14.58
C GLU A 317 20.38 24.79 13.83
N TRP A 318 21.07 23.68 14.05
CA TRP A 318 20.68 22.36 13.54
C TRP A 318 19.74 21.68 14.55
N LEU A 319 18.71 20.98 14.07
CA LEU A 319 17.54 20.52 14.84
C LEU A 319 16.78 21.67 15.55
N ASN A 320 15.90 21.32 16.50
CA ASN A 320 15.15 22.29 17.32
C ASN A 320 16.08 23.14 18.21
N PRO A 321 15.65 24.34 18.69
CA PRO A 321 16.46 25.28 19.48
C PRO A 321 16.87 24.84 20.91
N GLY A 322 16.96 23.53 21.18
CA GLY A 322 17.40 22.95 22.44
C GLY A 322 16.41 23.02 23.61
N GLU A 323 15.30 23.74 23.49
CA GLU A 323 14.41 24.06 24.63
C GLU A 323 13.91 22.83 25.40
N SER A 324 13.51 21.77 24.69
CA SER A 324 13.04 20.52 25.30
C SER A 324 14.16 19.73 26.00
N LEU A 325 15.41 19.84 25.55
CA LEU A 325 16.57 19.29 26.27
C LEU A 325 16.79 20.06 27.57
N ILE A 326 16.76 21.40 27.51
CA ILE A 326 16.93 22.27 28.69
C ILE A 326 15.85 21.97 29.73
N GLN A 327 14.59 21.87 29.30
CA GLN A 327 13.47 21.54 30.20
C GLN A 327 13.63 20.15 30.84
N ALA A 328 14.03 19.14 30.07
CA ALA A 328 14.25 17.79 30.62
C ALA A 328 15.43 17.73 31.59
N VAL A 329 16.55 18.37 31.25
CA VAL A 329 17.75 18.46 32.09
C VAL A 329 17.47 19.21 33.40
N LEU A 330 16.82 20.38 33.33
CA LEU A 330 16.48 21.13 34.53
C LEU A 330 15.43 20.39 35.38
N SER A 331 14.44 19.75 34.77
CA SER A 331 13.47 18.92 35.48
C SER A 331 14.11 17.73 36.20
N ASP A 332 15.16 17.13 35.66
CA ASP A 332 15.92 16.07 36.33
C ASP A 332 16.81 16.64 37.45
N LEU A 333 17.54 17.72 37.18
CA LEU A 333 18.42 18.38 38.16
C LEU A 333 17.66 18.98 39.35
N ASP A 334 16.50 19.60 39.14
CA ASP A 334 15.68 20.20 40.20
C ASP A 334 15.07 19.14 41.15
N ASN A 335 15.03 17.86 40.74
CA ASN A 335 14.62 16.74 41.58
C ASN A 335 15.80 16.07 42.34
N ARG A 336 17.06 16.51 42.12
CA ARG A 336 18.26 15.98 42.80
C ARG A 336 18.70 16.89 43.96
N SER A 337 19.21 16.29 45.03
CA SER A 337 19.64 17.04 46.23
C SER A 337 21.13 17.43 46.18
N PHE A 338 21.41 18.64 45.70
CA PHE A 338 22.78 19.17 45.53
C PHE A 338 23.28 19.95 46.77
N VAL A 339 23.45 19.26 47.91
CA VAL A 339 23.70 19.88 49.22
C VAL A 339 25.08 20.59 49.35
N GLN A 340 26.09 20.22 48.56
CA GLN A 340 27.47 20.73 48.72
C GLN A 340 28.23 21.07 47.42
N ARG A 341 27.64 20.91 46.22
CA ARG A 341 28.27 21.29 44.96
C ARG A 341 27.22 21.67 43.91
N SER A 342 27.56 22.54 42.96
CA SER A 342 26.75 22.71 41.76
C SER A 342 26.72 21.40 40.93
N PRO A 343 25.64 21.14 40.18
CA PRO A 343 25.61 20.06 39.20
C PRO A 343 26.65 20.27 38.10
N ARG A 344 27.10 19.17 37.50
CA ARG A 344 28.07 19.14 36.40
C ARG A 344 27.44 18.56 35.14
N VAL A 345 27.62 19.25 34.02
CA VAL A 345 27.03 18.91 32.72
C VAL A 345 28.12 18.81 31.66
N LEU A 346 28.18 17.69 30.95
CA LEU A 346 29.02 17.53 29.77
C LEU A 346 28.17 17.78 28.52
N HIS A 347 28.53 18.77 27.71
CA HIS A 347 27.81 19.16 26.49
C HIS A 347 28.66 18.82 25.26
N LEU A 348 28.19 17.84 24.48
CA LEU A 348 28.93 17.20 23.39
C LEU A 348 28.65 17.90 22.05
N GLY A 349 29.70 18.30 21.32
CA GLY A 349 29.60 18.91 19.99
C GLY A 349 28.72 20.17 19.95
N PRO A 350 28.94 21.15 20.84
CA PRO A 350 28.13 22.37 20.92
C PRO A 350 28.15 23.22 19.64
N GLY A 351 29.24 23.17 18.85
CA GLY A 351 29.51 24.11 17.78
C GLY A 351 29.42 25.56 18.27
N ILE A 352 28.42 26.29 17.76
CA ILE A 352 28.02 27.62 18.25
C ILE A 352 26.56 27.68 18.74
N SER A 353 25.95 26.53 19.08
CA SER A 353 24.55 26.46 19.47
C SER A 353 24.27 27.23 20.77
N LYS A 354 23.17 27.98 20.78
CA LYS A 354 22.71 28.77 21.94
C LYS A 354 22.20 27.90 23.08
N LEU A 355 22.11 26.57 22.90
CA LEU A 355 21.76 25.59 23.93
C LEU A 355 22.64 25.74 25.18
N GLY A 356 23.98 25.81 25.02
CA GLY A 356 24.89 25.98 26.15
C GLY A 356 24.68 27.31 26.87
N THR A 357 24.52 28.41 26.12
CA THR A 357 24.28 29.76 26.66
C THR A 357 22.99 29.84 27.48
N LYS A 358 21.88 29.29 26.97
CA LYS A 358 20.60 29.22 27.70
C LYS A 358 20.69 28.36 28.96
N LEU A 359 21.39 27.22 28.89
CA LEU A 359 21.57 26.34 30.05
C LEU A 359 22.39 27.04 31.15
N ARG A 360 23.46 27.75 30.78
CA ARG A 360 24.26 28.60 31.67
C ARG A 360 23.39 29.68 32.33
N GLU A 361 22.53 30.35 31.56
CA GLU A 361 21.57 31.31 32.10
C GLU A 361 20.62 30.66 33.12
N ALA A 362 20.08 29.47 32.82
CA ALA A 362 19.21 28.73 33.73
C ALA A 362 19.92 28.16 34.98
N PHE A 363 21.24 27.95 34.92
CA PHE A 363 22.11 27.61 36.06
C PHE A 363 22.33 28.82 36.95
N VAL A 364 22.66 29.98 36.38
CA VAL A 364 22.86 31.24 37.13
C VAL A 364 21.56 31.65 37.87
N HIS A 365 20.38 31.44 37.27
CA HIS A 365 19.09 31.65 37.94
C HIS A 365 18.79 30.67 39.10
N ARG A 366 19.66 29.68 39.35
CA ARG A 366 19.57 28.68 40.45
C ARG A 366 20.75 28.76 41.42
N ASP A 367 21.52 29.85 41.38
CA ASP A 367 22.80 30.01 42.10
C ASP A 367 23.83 28.90 41.80
N TRP A 368 23.72 28.24 40.63
CA TRP A 368 24.68 27.24 40.15
C TRP A 368 25.75 27.90 39.27
N LYS A 369 27.01 27.51 39.48
CA LYS A 369 28.14 28.06 38.71
C LYS A 369 28.10 27.57 37.27
N GLY A 370 28.30 28.48 36.32
CA GLY A 370 28.42 28.13 34.90
C GLY A 370 29.63 27.25 34.60
N SER A 371 30.66 27.28 35.46
CA SER A 371 31.80 26.35 35.43
C SER A 371 31.43 24.90 35.74
N GLY A 372 30.17 24.60 36.10
CA GLY A 372 29.63 23.25 36.10
C GLY A 372 29.37 22.70 34.70
N ILE A 373 29.21 23.57 33.69
CA ILE A 373 28.98 23.17 32.29
C ILE A 373 30.33 23.11 31.56
N VAL A 374 30.61 21.94 30.98
CA VAL A 374 31.81 21.64 30.20
C VAL A 374 31.40 21.37 28.76
N ASN A 375 31.66 22.33 27.89
CA ASN A 375 31.44 22.24 26.46
C ASN A 375 32.65 21.56 25.82
N VAL A 376 32.42 20.51 25.02
CA VAL A 376 33.48 19.73 24.37
C VAL A 376 33.22 19.60 22.88
N ASP A 377 34.14 20.11 22.08
CA ASP A 377 34.09 20.03 20.61
C ASP A 377 35.45 19.60 20.05
N PHE A 378 35.44 19.02 18.85
CA PHE A 378 36.64 18.57 18.13
C PHE A 378 37.17 19.64 17.16
N SER A 379 36.28 20.55 16.73
CA SER A 379 36.63 21.78 16.01
C SER A 379 37.48 22.69 16.91
N SER A 380 38.64 23.12 16.39
CA SER A 380 39.48 24.11 17.05
C SER A 380 38.85 25.50 17.06
N GLU A 381 38.13 25.88 15.99
CA GLU A 381 37.51 27.20 15.86
C GLU A 381 36.22 27.33 16.69
N ALA A 382 35.40 26.28 16.82
CA ALA A 382 34.26 26.28 17.73
C ALA A 382 34.71 26.51 19.19
N VAL A 383 35.74 25.79 19.63
CA VAL A 383 36.33 25.96 20.97
C VAL A 383 36.93 27.35 21.15
N ARG A 384 37.65 27.87 20.14
CA ARG A 384 38.21 29.24 20.19
C ARG A 384 37.12 30.29 20.33
N LEU A 385 36.03 30.21 19.55
CA LEU A 385 34.89 31.13 19.63
C LEU A 385 34.18 31.02 20.98
N GLY A 386 33.96 29.80 21.49
CA GLY A 386 33.37 29.57 22.81
C GLY A 386 34.20 30.17 23.95
N GLN A 387 35.52 29.93 23.96
CA GLN A 387 36.45 30.54 24.92
C GLN A 387 36.46 32.08 24.81
N GLU A 388 36.38 32.64 23.60
CA GLU A 388 36.30 34.09 23.39
C GLU A 388 34.98 34.70 23.88
N ILE A 389 33.88 33.94 23.92
CA ILE A 389 32.58 34.36 24.46
C ILE A 389 32.58 34.27 26.00
N GLU A 390 33.08 33.16 26.57
CA GLU A 390 33.11 32.96 28.02
C GLU A 390 34.16 33.84 28.73
N SER A 391 35.26 34.22 28.06
CA SER A 391 36.24 35.18 28.60
C SER A 391 35.70 36.60 28.84
N LYS A 392 34.48 36.90 28.35
CA LYS A 392 33.77 38.18 28.51
C LYS A 392 32.66 38.11 29.57
N GLN A 393 32.54 36.98 30.29
CA GLN A 393 31.53 36.76 31.34
C GLN A 393 32.14 36.94 32.74
N ASP A 394 31.30 36.94 33.76
CA ASP A 394 31.77 36.79 35.14
C ASP A 394 32.41 35.40 35.35
N PRO A 395 33.55 35.25 36.06
CA PRO A 395 34.21 33.97 36.28
C PRO A 395 33.37 32.90 37.00
N SER A 396 32.29 33.27 37.71
CA SER A 396 31.34 32.31 38.29
C SER A 396 30.27 31.85 37.30
N HIS A 397 30.04 32.62 36.23
CA HIS A 397 29.09 32.32 35.14
C HIS A 397 29.77 31.67 33.92
N ALA A 398 31.07 31.87 33.72
CA ALA A 398 31.81 31.36 32.57
C ALA A 398 31.79 29.82 32.51
N MET A 399 31.41 29.27 31.35
CA MET A 399 31.48 27.82 31.09
C MET A 399 32.90 27.37 30.73
N HIS A 400 33.21 26.09 30.97
CA HIS A 400 34.41 25.48 30.41
C HIS A 400 34.19 25.13 28.93
N TRP A 401 35.26 25.27 28.14
CA TRP A 401 35.32 24.92 26.72
C TRP A 401 36.64 24.21 26.45
N LEU A 402 36.58 22.94 26.07
CA LEU A 402 37.75 22.09 25.84
C LEU A 402 37.69 21.48 24.44
N ARG A 403 38.87 21.30 23.84
CA ARG A 403 39.00 20.59 22.56
C ARG A 403 39.25 19.11 22.81
N ALA A 404 38.39 18.25 22.28
CA ALA A 404 38.58 16.80 22.30
C ALA A 404 37.81 16.13 21.16
N ASP A 405 38.45 15.19 20.45
CA ASP A 405 37.70 14.21 19.67
C ASP A 405 37.09 13.17 20.63
N LEU A 406 35.75 13.09 20.67
CA LEU A 406 35.02 12.17 21.56
C LEU A 406 35.30 10.68 21.25
N ARG A 407 35.84 10.38 20.05
CA ARG A 407 36.31 9.06 19.61
C ARG A 407 37.73 8.74 20.10
N SER A 408 38.47 9.72 20.63
CA SER A 408 39.82 9.56 21.18
C SER A 408 39.77 9.43 22.71
N TRP A 409 40.27 8.32 23.26
CA TRP A 409 40.35 8.19 24.72
C TRP A 409 41.39 9.15 25.33
N ASN A 410 42.48 9.47 24.63
CA ASN A 410 43.46 10.45 25.11
C ASN A 410 42.77 11.78 25.42
N ASP A 411 42.02 12.28 24.45
CA ASP A 411 41.26 13.53 24.55
C ASP A 411 40.19 13.44 25.64
N MET A 412 39.37 12.37 25.65
CA MET A 412 38.31 12.15 26.65
C MET A 412 38.85 11.99 28.08
N SER A 413 40.02 11.38 28.26
CA SER A 413 40.66 11.23 29.56
C SER A 413 41.07 12.57 30.19
N SER A 414 41.31 13.61 29.37
CA SER A 414 41.59 14.97 29.85
C SER A 414 40.40 15.61 30.58
N LEU A 415 39.19 15.07 30.40
CA LEU A 415 37.98 15.51 31.09
C LEU A 415 37.86 14.95 32.52
N ALA A 416 38.67 13.96 32.90
CA ALA A 416 38.59 13.30 34.21
C ALA A 416 38.70 14.23 35.44
N PRO A 417 39.49 15.34 35.45
CA PRO A 417 39.47 16.31 36.54
C PRO A 417 38.15 17.07 36.71
N LEU A 418 37.29 17.07 35.68
CA LEU A 418 35.97 17.69 35.67
C LEU A 418 34.83 16.66 35.86
N ALA A 419 35.14 15.37 35.77
CA ALA A 419 34.25 14.27 36.11
C ALA A 419 34.08 14.09 37.65
N PRO A 420 33.05 13.35 38.12
CA PRO A 420 31.92 12.83 37.36
C PRO A 420 30.96 13.94 36.92
N PHE A 421 30.35 13.75 35.75
CA PHE A 421 29.23 14.56 35.27
C PHE A 421 27.90 13.96 35.74
N ASP A 422 26.95 14.79 36.17
CA ASP A 422 25.60 14.38 36.57
C ASP A 422 24.67 14.22 35.35
N ILE A 423 24.99 14.94 34.27
CA ILE A 423 24.22 15.06 33.04
C ILE A 423 25.16 15.03 31.84
N ILE A 424 24.76 14.35 30.76
CA ILE A 424 25.35 14.50 29.42
C ILE A 424 24.29 15.06 28.48
N ILE A 425 24.65 16.04 27.65
CA ILE A 425 23.79 16.65 26.63
C ILE A 425 24.40 16.44 25.25
N ASP A 426 23.58 15.94 24.32
CA ASP A 426 23.91 15.71 22.92
C ASP A 426 22.81 16.32 22.03
N LYS A 427 23.19 17.15 21.05
CA LYS A 427 22.28 17.68 20.03
C LYS A 427 22.86 17.42 18.64
N SER A 428 22.46 16.31 18.02
CA SER A 428 22.98 15.77 16.75
C SER A 428 24.47 15.44 16.72
N THR A 429 25.18 15.44 17.85
CA THR A 429 26.61 15.09 17.90
C THR A 429 26.80 13.59 17.75
N SER A 430 25.92 12.77 18.33
CA SER A 430 25.86 11.33 18.02
C SER A 430 25.39 11.03 16.58
N ASP A 431 24.65 11.92 15.93
CA ASP A 431 24.32 11.78 14.50
C ASP A 431 25.54 12.03 13.61
N ALA A 432 26.33 13.07 13.89
CA ALA A 432 27.60 13.35 13.19
C ALA A 432 28.63 12.24 13.44
N ILE A 433 28.83 11.83 14.69
CA ILE A 433 29.73 10.73 15.07
C ILE A 433 29.32 9.42 14.39
N ALA A 434 28.03 9.14 14.19
CA ALA A 434 27.55 7.98 13.45
C ALA A 434 27.86 7.97 11.93
N THR A 435 28.48 9.02 11.39
CA THR A 435 29.07 9.04 10.04
C THR A 435 30.55 8.64 10.01
N SER A 436 31.17 8.40 11.17
CA SER A 436 32.55 7.88 11.26
C SER A 436 32.62 6.38 10.93
N PRO A 437 33.78 5.87 10.50
CA PRO A 437 34.03 4.42 10.47
C PRO A 437 34.06 3.81 11.89
N SER A 438 33.65 2.55 12.01
CA SER A 438 33.80 1.77 13.26
C SER A 438 35.29 1.54 13.60
N THR A 439 35.62 1.54 14.89
CA THR A 439 36.99 1.35 15.40
C THR A 439 37.21 -0.10 15.85
N THR A 440 38.14 -0.83 15.22
CA THR A 440 38.54 -2.20 15.62
C THR A 440 39.61 -2.17 16.71
N LEU A 441 39.47 -3.02 17.73
CA LEU A 441 40.38 -3.13 18.86
C LEU A 441 40.75 -4.62 19.08
N SER A 442 42.03 -4.96 18.96
CA SER A 442 42.54 -6.30 19.27
C SER A 442 43.21 -6.33 20.65
N PRO A 443 43.17 -7.44 21.42
CA PRO A 443 43.84 -7.53 22.73
C PRO A 443 45.34 -7.23 22.67
N THR A 444 45.98 -7.51 21.53
CA THR A 444 47.40 -7.23 21.25
C THR A 444 47.72 -5.77 20.92
N SER A 445 46.71 -4.92 20.69
CA SER A 445 46.87 -3.49 20.36
C SER A 445 46.46 -2.53 21.50
N ILE A 446 46.05 -3.05 22.65
CA ILE A 446 45.62 -2.24 23.81
C ILE A 446 46.83 -1.56 24.45
N SER A 447 46.88 -0.23 24.40
CA SER A 447 47.84 0.56 25.18
C SER A 447 47.30 0.90 26.58
N GLN A 448 48.14 1.44 27.46
CA GLN A 448 47.67 2.02 28.72
C GLN A 448 46.73 3.22 28.52
N ASP A 449 46.70 3.77 27.31
CA ASP A 449 45.93 4.94 26.85
C ASP A 449 44.63 4.54 26.10
N THR A 450 44.17 3.31 26.28
CA THR A 450 42.83 2.85 25.85
C THR A 450 41.81 3.01 26.99
N CYS A 451 40.57 3.43 26.72
CA CYS A 451 39.53 3.59 27.77
C CYS A 451 39.40 2.33 28.65
N PRO A 452 39.34 2.43 29.99
CA PRO A 452 39.23 1.27 30.88
C PRO A 452 38.07 0.32 30.54
N VAL A 453 36.88 0.85 30.30
CA VAL A 453 35.69 0.04 29.98
C VAL A 453 35.81 -0.62 28.61
N VAL A 454 36.34 0.11 27.63
CA VAL A 454 36.64 -0.41 26.27
C VAL A 454 37.71 -1.50 26.30
N ARG A 455 38.72 -1.34 27.17
CA ARG A 455 39.77 -2.32 27.45
C ARG A 455 39.21 -3.58 28.09
N ASP A 456 38.33 -3.46 29.09
CA ASP A 456 37.73 -4.61 29.76
C ASP A 456 36.78 -5.39 28.82
N VAL A 457 36.06 -4.69 27.94
CA VAL A 457 35.32 -5.29 26.82
C VAL A 457 36.25 -6.09 25.90
N ALA A 458 37.34 -5.50 25.40
CA ALA A 458 38.26 -6.19 24.49
C ALA A 458 39.02 -7.35 25.18
N ASN A 459 39.35 -7.22 26.47
CA ASN A 459 39.97 -8.28 27.27
C ASN A 459 39.03 -9.48 27.51
N THR A 460 37.72 -9.24 27.62
CA THR A 460 36.72 -10.30 27.89
C THR A 460 36.10 -10.91 26.64
N GLN A 461 36.05 -10.18 25.51
CA GLN A 461 35.40 -10.62 24.27
C GLN A 461 36.38 -10.89 23.11
N GLY A 462 37.66 -10.57 23.26
CA GLY A 462 38.65 -10.71 22.19
C GLY A 462 38.62 -9.53 21.21
N GLU A 463 38.98 -9.78 19.94
CA GLU A 463 38.97 -8.73 18.92
C GLU A 463 37.56 -8.15 18.76
N THR A 464 37.42 -6.89 19.18
CA THR A 464 36.16 -6.20 19.35
C THR A 464 36.21 -4.89 18.61
N THR A 465 35.29 -4.73 17.66
CA THR A 465 35.10 -3.48 16.94
C THR A 465 33.88 -2.76 17.50
N LEU A 466 33.99 -1.44 17.58
CA LEU A 466 32.95 -0.55 18.10
C LEU A 466 32.51 0.41 17.00
N SER A 467 31.22 0.40 16.64
CA SER A 467 30.62 1.53 15.92
C SER A 467 30.70 2.81 16.77
N PRO A 468 30.77 3.99 16.13
CA PRO A 468 31.22 5.22 16.80
C PRO A 468 30.35 5.67 18.00
N VAL A 469 29.05 5.33 18.00
CA VAL A 469 28.11 5.77 19.04
C VAL A 469 28.23 4.93 20.33
N GLU A 470 28.59 3.65 20.24
CA GLU A 470 28.93 2.86 21.43
C GLU A 470 30.37 3.13 21.90
N LEU A 471 31.31 3.42 21.00
CA LEU A 471 32.63 3.92 21.40
C LEU A 471 32.50 5.20 22.24
N LEU A 472 31.68 6.15 21.78
CA LEU A 472 31.27 7.33 22.55
C LEU A 472 30.64 6.94 23.90
N ALA A 473 29.64 6.06 23.90
CA ALA A 473 28.96 5.62 25.12
C ALA A 473 29.91 5.00 26.16
N LEU A 474 30.86 4.17 25.74
CA LEU A 474 31.86 3.53 26.58
C LEU A 474 33.00 4.49 27.00
N HIS A 475 33.28 5.55 26.23
CA HIS A 475 34.12 6.66 26.65
C HIS A 475 33.45 7.58 27.69
N LEU A 476 32.12 7.63 27.72
CA LEU A 476 31.38 8.42 28.70
C LEU A 476 31.33 7.73 30.08
N VAL A 477 31.28 6.40 30.15
CA VAL A 477 31.15 5.65 31.43
C VAL A 477 32.17 6.09 32.50
N PRO A 478 33.51 6.15 32.26
CA PRO A 478 34.47 6.53 33.30
C PRO A 478 34.41 8.01 33.72
N LEU A 479 33.63 8.84 33.01
CA LEU A 479 33.44 10.27 33.30
C LEU A 479 32.13 10.53 34.07
N THR A 480 31.43 9.49 34.51
CA THR A 480 30.07 9.57 35.05
C THR A 480 29.92 8.72 36.32
N SER A 481 28.78 8.84 37.00
CA SER A 481 28.40 8.00 38.14
C SER A 481 27.05 7.30 37.91
N GLU A 482 26.73 6.31 38.73
CA GLU A 482 25.40 5.70 38.76
C GLU A 482 24.30 6.78 38.90
N GLY A 483 23.21 6.67 38.13
CA GLY A 483 22.15 7.68 38.05
C GLY A 483 22.48 8.92 37.19
N THR A 484 23.60 8.94 36.45
CA THR A 484 23.85 9.98 35.42
C THR A 484 22.86 9.85 34.27
N MET A 485 22.34 10.97 33.78
CA MET A 485 21.38 10.98 32.66
C MET A 485 21.97 11.56 31.38
N TRP A 486 21.89 10.80 30.29
CA TRP A 486 22.28 11.26 28.95
C TRP A 486 21.03 11.68 28.15
N PHE A 487 20.88 12.99 27.96
CA PHE A 487 19.82 13.58 27.15
C PHE A 487 20.32 13.85 25.72
N SER A 488 19.84 13.06 24.76
CA SER A 488 20.16 13.22 23.35
C SER A 488 18.95 13.70 22.53
N LEU A 489 19.18 14.66 21.63
CA LEU A 489 18.27 15.05 20.56
C LEU A 489 18.90 14.66 19.21
N SER A 490 18.35 13.63 18.57
CA SER A 490 18.90 13.01 17.36
C SER A 490 17.86 12.94 16.23
N TYR A 491 18.33 12.95 14.97
CA TYR A 491 17.52 12.73 13.78
C TYR A 491 16.99 11.29 13.66
N SER A 492 17.64 10.31 14.29
CA SER A 492 17.19 8.92 14.32
C SER A 492 16.42 8.60 15.61
N THR A 493 15.23 8.04 15.45
CA THR A 493 14.45 7.45 16.56
C THR A 493 15.07 6.17 17.11
N MET A 494 16.02 5.58 16.37
CA MET A 494 16.69 4.30 16.66
C MET A 494 18.20 4.48 16.93
N ARG A 495 18.65 5.69 17.32
CA ARG A 495 20.08 6.08 17.43
C ARG A 495 20.89 5.24 18.42
N PHE A 496 20.23 4.73 19.47
CA PHE A 496 20.84 3.99 20.57
C PHE A 496 20.32 2.55 20.66
N ASP A 497 19.64 2.07 19.61
CA ASP A 497 19.04 0.74 19.54
C ASP A 497 20.06 -0.28 19.01
N ASN A 498 19.98 -1.51 19.51
CA ASN A 498 20.86 -2.62 19.11
C ASN A 498 22.36 -2.31 19.27
N LEU A 499 22.70 -1.48 20.27
CA LEU A 499 24.07 -1.22 20.72
C LEU A 499 24.30 -2.05 22.02
N PRO A 500 24.77 -3.31 21.91
CA PRO A 500 24.66 -4.31 22.98
C PRO A 500 25.63 -4.11 24.14
N ARG A 501 26.68 -3.30 23.97
CA ARG A 501 27.62 -2.97 25.06
C ARG A 501 27.28 -1.61 25.70
N LEU A 502 26.63 -0.71 24.97
CA LEU A 502 25.96 0.46 25.57
C LEU A 502 24.94 -0.01 26.62
N ALA A 503 24.11 -1.01 26.28
CA ALA A 503 23.08 -1.57 27.16
C ALA A 503 23.61 -2.22 28.46
N ASN A 504 24.92 -2.46 28.60
CA ASN A 504 25.53 -2.93 29.85
C ASN A 504 25.83 -1.80 30.85
N HIS A 505 25.73 -0.53 30.43
CA HIS A 505 26.10 0.65 31.22
C HIS A 505 25.10 1.80 31.14
N TRP A 506 24.19 1.79 30.17
CA TRP A 506 23.23 2.87 29.88
C TRP A 506 21.84 2.29 29.61
N ASP A 507 20.92 2.49 30.53
CA ASP A 507 19.50 2.14 30.35
C ASP A 507 18.74 3.20 29.54
N LEU A 508 17.90 2.74 28.61
CA LEU A 508 16.97 3.62 27.89
C LEU A 508 15.75 3.95 28.77
N VAL A 509 15.84 5.05 29.52
CA VAL A 509 14.76 5.50 30.42
C VAL A 509 13.49 5.92 29.69
N SER A 510 13.58 6.63 28.56
CA SER A 510 12.39 7.06 27.78
C SER A 510 12.72 7.48 26.35
N ARG A 511 11.68 7.63 25.50
CA ARG A 511 11.75 8.26 24.18
C ARG A 511 10.53 9.14 23.94
N THR A 512 10.74 10.37 23.50
CA THR A 512 9.67 11.33 23.20
C THR A 512 9.83 11.85 21.76
N PRO A 513 8.94 11.50 20.83
CA PRO A 513 8.97 12.06 19.48
C PRO A 513 8.73 13.57 19.50
N LEU A 514 9.70 14.36 19.04
CA LEU A 514 9.59 15.80 18.88
C LEU A 514 9.38 16.16 17.40
N LYS A 515 8.49 17.11 17.14
CA LYS A 515 8.26 17.63 15.79
C LYS A 515 9.49 18.44 15.34
N ALA A 516 9.92 18.24 14.09
CA ALA A 516 11.00 19.03 13.49
C ALA A 516 10.60 20.51 13.27
N PRO A 517 11.58 21.44 13.16
CA PRO A 517 11.33 22.83 12.79
C PRO A 517 10.57 22.96 11.45
N GLN A 518 9.85 24.07 11.26
CA GLN A 518 9.16 24.37 10.01
C GLN A 518 9.59 25.74 9.46
N GLY A 519 9.91 25.82 8.16
CA GLY A 519 10.35 27.04 7.46
C GLY A 519 11.83 27.04 7.07
N GLN A 520 12.26 28.07 6.34
CA GLN A 520 13.69 28.28 6.05
C GLN A 520 14.42 28.81 7.30
N THR A 521 15.44 28.08 7.75
CA THR A 521 16.34 28.49 8.84
C THR A 521 17.66 29.11 8.34
N SER A 522 18.07 28.79 7.11
CA SER A 522 19.10 29.51 6.35
C SER A 522 18.75 29.54 4.86
N SER A 523 19.52 30.27 4.06
CA SER A 523 19.32 30.35 2.59
C SER A 523 19.75 29.10 1.81
N PHE A 524 20.42 28.12 2.45
CA PHE A 524 20.92 26.91 1.79
C PHE A 524 20.62 25.60 2.53
N ALA A 525 20.27 25.64 3.82
CA ALA A 525 19.81 24.49 4.59
C ALA A 525 18.30 24.28 4.43
N HIS A 526 17.89 23.55 3.38
CA HIS A 526 16.52 23.08 3.24
C HIS A 526 16.33 21.70 3.90
N VAL A 527 15.47 21.63 4.92
CA VAL A 527 14.81 20.37 5.31
C VAL A 527 13.68 20.13 4.30
N PRO A 528 13.69 19.03 3.52
CA PRO A 528 12.71 18.80 2.46
C PRO A 528 11.47 18.08 3.00
N GLU A 529 10.30 18.72 2.98
CA GLU A 529 9.04 18.03 3.30
C GLU A 529 8.81 16.84 2.35
N CYS A 530 8.49 15.67 2.90
CA CYS A 530 7.63 14.71 2.23
C CYS A 530 6.32 14.52 2.99
N ARG A 531 5.22 14.94 2.35
CA ARG A 531 3.87 14.69 2.84
C ARG A 531 3.33 13.35 2.33
N LYS A 532 3.93 12.24 2.77
CA LYS A 532 3.25 10.94 2.85
C LYS A 532 3.08 10.59 4.33
N TYR A 533 1.84 10.70 4.82
CA TYR A 533 1.44 10.63 6.25
C TYR A 533 2.09 11.65 7.22
N GLY A 534 3.15 12.35 6.80
CA GLY A 534 3.92 13.28 7.66
C GLY A 534 5.26 12.68 8.07
N ALA A 535 6.01 12.15 7.11
CA ALA A 535 7.36 11.60 7.28
C ALA A 535 8.17 11.82 5.99
N ASP A 536 9.38 12.35 6.13
CA ASP A 536 10.21 12.81 5.00
C ASP A 536 10.87 11.66 4.22
N CYS A 537 11.18 11.88 2.94
CA CYS A 537 11.50 10.83 1.97
C CYS A 537 12.93 10.98 1.38
N PRO A 538 13.74 9.91 1.29
CA PRO A 538 15.08 9.98 0.71
C PRO A 538 15.02 10.17 -0.82
N GLY A 539 15.61 11.26 -1.31
CA GLY A 539 15.72 11.54 -2.74
C GLY A 539 16.80 10.71 -3.44
N TYR A 540 16.51 10.20 -4.64
CA TYR A 540 17.44 9.44 -5.47
C TYR A 540 17.75 10.17 -6.80
N LYS A 541 19.04 10.28 -7.15
CA LYS A 541 19.46 10.64 -8.52
C LYS A 541 19.46 9.38 -9.39
N ARG A 542 18.86 9.44 -10.59
CA ARG A 542 18.85 8.34 -11.56
C ARG A 542 20.22 8.17 -12.23
N SER A 543 20.71 6.94 -12.33
CA SER A 543 21.94 6.58 -13.06
C SER A 543 21.82 5.37 -13.99
N LEU A 544 20.69 4.66 -13.99
CA LEU A 544 20.46 3.47 -14.84
C LEU A 544 19.17 3.60 -15.66
N LYS A 545 19.15 2.89 -16.79
CA LYS A 545 18.12 2.92 -17.82
C LYS A 545 17.75 1.47 -18.18
N PHE A 546 16.47 1.11 -18.08
CA PHE A 546 16.01 -0.23 -18.41
C PHE A 546 16.07 -0.51 -19.91
N GLN A 547 16.31 -1.77 -20.25
CA GLN A 547 16.25 -2.34 -21.59
C GLN A 547 15.57 -3.71 -21.47
N ASP A 548 14.65 -4.01 -22.40
CA ASP A 548 13.80 -5.20 -22.36
C ASP A 548 14.35 -6.31 -23.28
N GLU A 549 14.49 -7.53 -22.76
CA GLU A 549 14.90 -8.72 -23.52
C GLU A 549 13.75 -9.71 -23.77
N GLY A 550 12.52 -9.42 -23.34
CA GLY A 550 11.34 -10.26 -23.55
C GLY A 550 11.16 -10.82 -24.98
N PRO A 551 11.35 -10.01 -26.05
CA PRO A 551 11.27 -10.49 -27.44
C PRO A 551 12.27 -11.60 -27.79
N ARG A 552 13.41 -11.70 -27.08
CA ARG A 552 14.47 -12.67 -27.35
C ARG A 552 14.19 -14.05 -26.75
N LEU A 553 13.42 -14.11 -25.66
CA LEU A 553 13.04 -15.36 -24.99
C LEU A 553 11.87 -16.07 -25.68
N HIS A 554 10.93 -15.30 -26.27
CA HIS A 554 9.77 -15.85 -26.98
C HIS A 554 10.12 -16.74 -28.18
N GLY A 555 11.29 -16.55 -28.79
CA GLY A 555 11.76 -17.36 -29.94
C GLY A 555 12.35 -18.72 -29.59
N LEU A 556 12.56 -19.05 -28.30
CA LEU A 556 13.28 -20.26 -27.87
C LEU A 556 12.39 -21.41 -27.39
N TYR A 557 11.10 -21.18 -27.13
CA TYR A 557 10.21 -22.17 -26.52
C TYR A 557 8.88 -22.29 -27.27
N LEU A 558 8.92 -22.92 -28.44
CA LEU A 558 7.75 -23.46 -29.13
C LEU A 558 7.81 -24.99 -29.11
N ILE A 559 6.88 -25.61 -28.35
CA ILE A 559 6.56 -27.04 -28.44
C ILE A 559 5.07 -27.13 -28.75
N THR A 560 4.74 -27.93 -29.76
CA THR A 560 3.38 -28.04 -30.34
C THR A 560 2.49 -29.01 -29.55
N SER A 561 1.26 -28.59 -29.25
CA SER A 561 0.17 -29.47 -28.80
C SER A 561 -0.69 -29.94 -29.98
N PRO A 562 -1.18 -31.19 -29.99
CA PRO A 562 -2.20 -31.68 -30.93
C PRO A 562 -3.64 -31.57 -30.37
N ASP A 563 -4.63 -31.59 -31.26
CA ASP A 563 -6.06 -31.37 -30.98
C ASP A 563 -6.83 -32.59 -30.44
N THR A 564 -8.04 -32.38 -29.89
CA THR A 564 -9.19 -33.32 -30.00
C THR A 564 -10.55 -32.67 -29.59
N ASP A 565 -11.65 -33.06 -30.26
CA ASP A 565 -13.03 -32.52 -30.12
C ASP A 565 -13.96 -33.33 -29.15
N GLY A 566 -15.18 -32.85 -28.84
CA GLY A 566 -16.30 -33.74 -28.46
C GLY A 566 -17.51 -33.25 -27.61
N SER A 567 -18.49 -32.56 -28.22
CA SER A 567 -19.97 -32.64 -28.03
C SER A 567 -20.70 -32.88 -26.66
N ASP A 568 -21.41 -31.84 -26.18
CA ASP A 568 -22.90 -31.66 -26.02
C ASP A 568 -23.89 -32.45 -25.10
N GLU A 569 -24.96 -31.70 -24.70
CA GLU A 569 -26.29 -32.01 -24.07
C GLU A 569 -26.39 -32.75 -22.69
N GLY A 570 -27.41 -32.58 -21.82
CA GLY A 570 -28.55 -31.62 -21.77
C GLY A 570 -29.63 -31.91 -20.68
N SER A 571 -30.47 -30.90 -20.32
CA SER A 571 -31.78 -30.95 -19.59
C SER A 571 -31.91 -30.94 -18.03
N SER A 572 -33.09 -30.53 -17.53
CA SER A 572 -33.60 -30.42 -16.13
C SER A 572 -35.15 -30.42 -16.16
N PRO A 573 -35.96 -30.71 -15.08
CA PRO A 573 -36.29 -29.69 -14.03
C PRO A 573 -36.89 -30.15 -12.64
N ILE A 574 -36.84 -29.27 -11.61
CA ILE A 574 -37.86 -29.11 -10.49
C ILE A 574 -37.94 -30.28 -9.43
N SER A 575 -38.44 -30.20 -8.17
CA SER A 575 -39.20 -29.22 -7.34
C SER A 575 -38.79 -29.14 -5.83
N ASP A 576 -39.01 -27.98 -5.22
CA ASP A 576 -39.49 -27.65 -3.85
C ASP A 576 -39.20 -28.52 -2.59
N SER A 577 -38.35 -27.99 -1.70
CA SER A 577 -38.80 -27.44 -0.38
C SER A 577 -37.69 -26.64 0.33
N LEU A 578 -38.06 -25.74 1.25
CA LEU A 578 -37.21 -24.72 1.90
C LEU A 578 -36.66 -25.18 3.28
N PRO A 579 -35.57 -24.59 3.84
CA PRO A 579 -35.00 -23.27 3.51
C PRO A 579 -33.59 -23.25 2.92
N VAL A 580 -33.46 -22.58 1.77
CA VAL A 580 -32.17 -22.24 1.14
C VAL A 580 -31.44 -21.18 1.95
N LYS A 581 -30.36 -21.55 2.66
CA LYS A 581 -29.39 -20.57 3.20
C LYS A 581 -27.94 -21.04 3.39
N ALA A 582 -27.59 -22.27 3.02
CA ALA A 582 -26.24 -22.83 3.24
C ALA A 582 -25.54 -23.38 1.99
N GLN A 583 -26.25 -23.69 0.90
CA GLN A 583 -25.73 -24.59 -0.16
C GLN A 583 -25.32 -23.93 -1.49
N LEU A 584 -25.42 -22.59 -1.64
CA LEU A 584 -25.06 -21.89 -2.88
C LEU A 584 -23.63 -21.31 -2.91
N HIS A 585 -22.84 -21.42 -1.84
CA HIS A 585 -21.42 -21.03 -1.84
C HIS A 585 -20.44 -22.17 -2.22
N MET A 586 -20.92 -23.42 -2.38
CA MET A 586 -20.08 -24.63 -2.41
C MET A 586 -19.73 -25.19 -3.80
N ARG A 587 -20.02 -24.49 -4.92
CA ARG A 587 -19.94 -25.09 -6.28
C ARG A 587 -19.10 -24.34 -7.34
N CYS A 588 -18.26 -23.39 -6.97
CA CYS A 588 -17.36 -22.68 -7.91
C CYS A 588 -15.88 -22.63 -7.50
N PHE A 589 -15.42 -23.52 -6.60
CA PHE A 589 -14.02 -23.59 -6.13
C PHE A 589 -13.31 -24.88 -6.60
N THR A 590 -13.28 -25.14 -7.90
CA THR A 590 -12.66 -26.36 -8.47
C THR A 590 -11.24 -26.19 -9.02
N ASN A 591 -10.82 -24.97 -9.40
CA ASN A 591 -9.49 -24.69 -9.99
C ASN A 591 -8.64 -23.71 -9.16
N ALA A 592 -9.02 -23.40 -7.91
CA ALA A 592 -8.10 -22.73 -6.98
C ALA A 592 -7.06 -23.73 -6.48
N SER A 593 -5.81 -23.31 -6.35
CA SER A 593 -4.73 -24.19 -5.91
C SER A 593 -4.82 -24.52 -4.42
N LEU A 594 -4.15 -25.58 -3.97
CA LEU A 594 -4.26 -26.03 -2.58
C LEU A 594 -3.85 -24.92 -1.60
N ASP A 595 -2.74 -24.21 -1.87
CA ASP A 595 -2.28 -23.11 -1.01
C ASP A 595 -3.22 -21.90 -0.99
N GLN A 596 -3.92 -21.60 -2.09
CA GLN A 596 -4.99 -20.58 -2.12
C GLN A 596 -6.18 -20.96 -1.23
N GLN A 597 -6.38 -22.26 -0.96
CA GLN A 597 -7.38 -22.78 -0.03
C GLN A 597 -6.84 -22.99 1.40
N ILE A 598 -5.51 -22.89 1.62
CA ILE A 598 -4.86 -23.24 2.90
C ILE A 598 -4.31 -22.03 3.67
N CYS A 599 -3.70 -21.03 3.03
CA CYS A 599 -3.04 -19.94 3.78
C CYS A 599 -3.12 -18.56 3.09
N PRO A 600 -4.20 -17.79 3.31
CA PRO A 600 -4.37 -16.48 2.66
C PRO A 600 -3.41 -15.39 3.16
N SER A 601 -3.09 -15.35 4.46
CA SER A 601 -2.74 -14.08 5.11
C SER A 601 -1.46 -13.37 4.68
N LEU A 602 -0.35 -14.04 4.31
CA LEU A 602 0.90 -13.28 4.05
C LEU A 602 0.83 -12.53 2.72
N ALA A 603 0.39 -13.20 1.66
CA ALA A 603 0.05 -12.55 0.40
C ALA A 603 -1.07 -11.52 0.60
N PHE A 604 -2.14 -11.87 1.33
CA PHE A 604 -3.27 -10.98 1.55
C PHE A 604 -2.92 -9.76 2.42
N LYS A 605 -2.04 -9.86 3.43
CA LYS A 605 -1.55 -8.72 4.24
C LYS A 605 -0.64 -7.79 3.45
N SER A 606 0.29 -8.36 2.68
CA SER A 606 1.15 -7.59 1.78
C SER A 606 0.31 -6.86 0.72
N PHE A 607 -0.74 -7.52 0.21
CA PHE A 607 -1.70 -6.92 -0.69
C PHE A 607 -2.55 -5.84 0.00
N LEU A 608 -3.09 -6.10 1.20
CA LEU A 608 -3.86 -5.16 2.03
C LEU A 608 -3.09 -3.87 2.31
N SER A 609 -1.84 -3.97 2.77
CA SER A 609 -1.00 -2.80 3.05
C SER A 609 -0.66 -2.00 1.78
N GLN A 610 -0.70 -2.64 0.61
CA GLN A 610 -0.54 -2.01 -0.70
C GLN A 610 -1.83 -1.41 -1.27
N GLN A 611 -3.04 -1.71 -0.77
CA GLN A 611 -4.29 -1.17 -1.35
C GLN A 611 -4.35 0.36 -1.39
N PRO A 612 -3.95 1.11 -0.34
CA PRO A 612 -3.95 2.58 -0.40
C PRO A 612 -3.00 3.13 -1.47
N ARG A 613 -1.95 2.38 -1.83
CA ARG A 613 -1.03 2.72 -2.91
C ARG A 613 -1.63 2.37 -4.28
N LEU A 614 -2.09 1.14 -4.47
CA LEU A 614 -2.69 0.66 -5.72
C LEU A 614 -3.92 1.49 -6.11
N PHE A 615 -4.75 1.86 -5.13
CA PHE A 615 -5.85 2.80 -5.31
C PHE A 615 -5.37 4.20 -5.76
N LYS A 616 -4.30 4.76 -5.14
CA LYS A 616 -3.78 6.06 -5.58
C LYS A 616 -3.17 5.99 -6.98
N GLU A 617 -2.53 4.88 -7.34
CA GLU A 617 -1.98 4.63 -8.68
C GLU A 617 -3.11 4.49 -9.72
N PHE A 618 -4.18 3.74 -9.42
CA PHE A 618 -5.43 3.72 -10.21
C PHE A 618 -5.97 5.14 -10.44
N VAL A 619 -6.16 5.94 -9.38
CA VAL A 619 -6.75 7.27 -9.54
C VAL A 619 -5.83 8.20 -10.34
N CYS A 620 -4.51 8.15 -10.14
CA CYS A 620 -3.58 8.97 -10.94
C CYS A 620 -3.56 8.57 -12.42
N ALA A 621 -3.84 7.31 -12.76
CA ALA A 621 -3.89 6.83 -14.13
C ALA A 621 -5.25 7.07 -14.81
N SER A 622 -6.36 6.87 -14.10
CA SER A 622 -7.73 6.99 -14.64
C SER A 622 -8.34 8.38 -14.52
N PHE A 623 -7.75 9.27 -13.71
CA PHE A 623 -8.22 10.65 -13.47
C PHE A 623 -7.07 11.68 -13.35
N PRO A 624 -6.07 11.71 -14.27
CA PRO A 624 -4.91 12.58 -14.18
C PRO A 624 -5.23 14.08 -14.24
N THR A 625 -6.38 14.47 -14.79
CA THR A 625 -6.80 15.87 -14.89
C THR A 625 -7.75 16.23 -13.75
N MET A 626 -8.77 15.40 -13.50
CA MET A 626 -9.92 15.72 -12.66
C MET A 626 -9.54 16.07 -11.22
N TYR A 627 -8.69 15.29 -10.56
CA TYR A 627 -8.39 15.54 -9.14
C TYR A 627 -7.36 16.65 -8.94
N TYR A 628 -6.30 16.68 -9.76
CA TYR A 628 -5.26 17.71 -9.66
C TYR A 628 -5.79 19.12 -9.96
N HIS A 629 -6.65 19.30 -10.98
CA HIS A 629 -7.29 20.59 -11.26
C HIS A 629 -8.31 21.03 -10.20
N ASN A 630 -8.61 20.21 -9.19
CA ASN A 630 -9.48 20.58 -8.07
C ASN A 630 -8.74 20.62 -6.71
N GLU A 631 -7.45 20.29 -6.63
CA GLU A 631 -6.70 20.29 -5.35
C GLU A 631 -6.69 21.69 -4.70
N PHE A 632 -6.53 22.76 -5.49
CA PHE A 632 -6.55 24.15 -5.00
C PHE A 632 -7.85 24.52 -4.25
N ARG A 633 -8.99 23.86 -4.55
CA ARG A 633 -10.27 24.09 -3.86
C ARG A 633 -10.26 23.58 -2.43
N PHE A 634 -9.45 22.56 -2.14
CA PHE A 634 -9.45 21.78 -0.92
C PHE A 634 -8.22 22.03 -0.04
N GLY A 635 -7.11 22.45 -0.65
CA GLY A 635 -5.82 22.63 -0.02
C GLY A 635 -4.94 21.37 -0.08
N PRO A 636 -3.61 21.51 0.12
CA PRO A 636 -2.65 20.45 -0.15
C PRO A 636 -2.93 19.17 0.65
N GLY A 637 -3.07 18.04 -0.05
CA GLY A 637 -3.33 16.73 0.58
C GLY A 637 -4.75 16.55 1.14
N PHE A 638 -5.72 17.39 0.74
CA PHE A 638 -7.15 17.20 1.04
C PHE A 638 -7.97 16.76 -0.18
N THR A 639 -7.32 16.06 -1.14
CA THR A 639 -7.97 15.52 -2.35
C THR A 639 -8.92 14.36 -2.04
N PHE A 640 -9.69 13.90 -3.05
CA PHE A 640 -10.54 12.71 -2.89
C PHE A 640 -9.72 11.45 -2.58
N PRO A 641 -8.64 11.12 -3.31
CA PRO A 641 -7.76 10.01 -2.94
C PRO A 641 -7.22 10.07 -1.51
N ASP A 642 -6.78 11.24 -1.05
CA ASP A 642 -6.20 11.38 0.29
C ASP A 642 -7.27 11.22 1.39
N ASN A 643 -8.49 11.72 1.16
CA ASN A 643 -9.62 11.49 2.05
C ASN A 643 -10.04 10.00 2.10
N VAL A 644 -9.92 9.27 0.99
CA VAL A 644 -10.18 7.83 0.94
C VAL A 644 -9.11 7.04 1.69
N ILE A 645 -7.83 7.30 1.40
CA ILE A 645 -6.68 6.64 2.03
C ILE A 645 -6.69 6.87 3.55
N LYS A 646 -7.03 8.07 4.01
CA LYS A 646 -7.16 8.41 5.44
C LYS A 646 -8.29 7.66 6.17
N LYS A 647 -9.21 7.02 5.45
CA LYS A 647 -10.33 6.23 6.00
C LYS A 647 -10.21 4.73 5.76
N PHE A 648 -9.19 4.26 5.06
CA PHE A 648 -8.90 2.83 4.94
C PHE A 648 -8.52 2.26 6.32
N GLY A 649 -9.06 1.07 6.64
CA GLY A 649 -8.99 0.44 7.97
C GLY A 649 -10.06 0.91 8.96
N SER A 650 -11.00 1.79 8.58
CA SER A 650 -11.99 2.36 9.52
C SER A 650 -13.34 1.63 9.57
N LYS A 651 -13.73 0.93 8.50
CA LYS A 651 -15.01 0.21 8.37
C LYS A 651 -14.86 -0.94 7.35
N PRO A 652 -15.25 -2.20 7.66
CA PRO A 652 -15.07 -3.32 6.73
C PRO A 652 -15.70 -3.12 5.34
N TYR A 653 -16.90 -2.52 5.27
CA TYR A 653 -17.56 -2.22 3.99
C TYR A 653 -16.76 -1.22 3.15
N TYR A 654 -16.07 -0.29 3.79
CA TYR A 654 -15.27 0.75 3.16
C TYR A 654 -14.00 0.15 2.55
N ASP A 655 -13.32 -0.68 3.34
CA ASP A 655 -12.08 -1.33 2.94
C ASP A 655 -12.35 -2.31 1.79
N ALA A 656 -13.51 -2.99 1.80
CA ALA A 656 -13.99 -3.79 0.67
C ALA A 656 -14.19 -2.97 -0.62
N THR A 657 -14.70 -1.73 -0.56
CA THR A 657 -14.79 -0.85 -1.76
C THR A 657 -13.44 -0.42 -2.31
N VAL A 658 -12.47 -0.12 -1.43
CA VAL A 658 -11.11 0.23 -1.87
C VAL A 658 -10.41 -1.00 -2.44
N MET A 659 -10.62 -2.18 -1.84
CA MET A 659 -10.11 -3.46 -2.33
C MET A 659 -10.66 -3.85 -3.69
N CYS A 660 -11.98 -3.79 -3.93
CA CYS A 660 -12.53 -4.24 -5.21
C CYS A 660 -12.01 -3.37 -6.38
N LEU A 661 -11.92 -2.05 -6.20
CA LEU A 661 -11.40 -1.14 -7.22
C LEU A 661 -9.89 -1.33 -7.46
N SER A 662 -9.11 -1.59 -6.41
CA SER A 662 -7.67 -1.88 -6.50
C SER A 662 -7.39 -3.24 -7.14
N LEU A 663 -8.22 -4.25 -6.86
CA LEU A 663 -8.17 -5.58 -7.48
C LEU A 663 -8.54 -5.53 -8.96
N ALA A 664 -9.60 -4.81 -9.33
CA ALA A 664 -9.97 -4.58 -10.73
C ALA A 664 -8.85 -3.89 -11.52
N TRP A 665 -8.22 -2.87 -10.92
CA TRP A 665 -7.07 -2.20 -11.51
C TRP A 665 -5.88 -3.14 -11.70
N LEU A 666 -5.48 -3.89 -10.67
CA LEU A 666 -4.35 -4.81 -10.78
C LEU A 666 -4.63 -5.94 -11.78
N ALA A 667 -5.86 -6.48 -11.81
CA ALA A 667 -6.30 -7.45 -12.81
C ALA A 667 -6.21 -6.88 -14.24
N HIS A 668 -6.55 -5.59 -14.44
CA HIS A 668 -6.38 -4.94 -15.74
C HIS A 668 -4.90 -4.79 -16.13
N GLN A 669 -4.00 -4.53 -15.17
CA GLN A 669 -2.56 -4.39 -15.43
C GLN A 669 -1.87 -5.74 -15.67
N THR A 670 -2.17 -6.77 -14.87
CA THR A 670 -1.53 -8.10 -14.97
C THR A 670 -2.20 -9.04 -15.97
N LYS A 671 -3.45 -8.73 -16.38
CA LYS A 671 -4.37 -9.61 -17.12
C LYS A 671 -4.74 -10.91 -16.38
N ASP A 672 -4.54 -10.97 -15.05
CA ASP A 672 -4.87 -12.14 -14.23
C ASP A 672 -6.39 -12.26 -13.94
N PRO A 673 -7.08 -13.31 -14.43
CA PRO A 673 -8.51 -13.52 -14.16
C PRO A 673 -8.82 -13.82 -12.68
N ASN A 674 -7.86 -14.33 -11.91
CA ASN A 674 -8.06 -14.62 -10.48
C ASN A 674 -8.23 -13.33 -9.67
N LEU A 675 -7.46 -12.28 -10.00
CA LEU A 675 -7.65 -10.95 -9.43
C LEU A 675 -8.99 -10.34 -9.85
N GLN A 676 -9.47 -10.62 -11.07
CA GLN A 676 -10.81 -10.20 -11.51
C GLN A 676 -11.94 -10.93 -10.77
N TYR A 677 -11.74 -12.20 -10.40
CA TYR A 677 -12.66 -12.93 -9.53
C TYR A 677 -12.64 -12.40 -8.08
N ALA A 678 -11.45 -12.22 -7.49
CA ALA A 678 -11.30 -11.65 -6.15
C ALA A 678 -11.87 -10.22 -6.05
N SER A 679 -11.71 -9.43 -7.11
CA SER A 679 -12.34 -8.12 -7.30
C SER A 679 -13.86 -8.20 -7.15
N ARG A 680 -14.50 -9.13 -7.87
CA ARG A 680 -15.96 -9.37 -7.81
C ARG A 680 -16.41 -9.90 -6.44
N ALA A 681 -15.60 -10.74 -5.78
CA ALA A 681 -15.88 -11.18 -4.41
C ALA A 681 -15.89 -10.00 -3.41
N LYS A 682 -14.88 -9.12 -3.48
CA LYS A 682 -14.82 -7.91 -2.63
C LYS A 682 -15.90 -6.89 -2.96
N TYR A 683 -16.37 -6.83 -4.21
CA TYR A 683 -17.55 -6.05 -4.58
C TYR A 683 -18.82 -6.54 -3.88
N THR A 684 -19.06 -7.86 -3.85
CA THR A 684 -20.20 -8.46 -3.13
C THR A 684 -20.12 -8.24 -1.61
N GLU A 685 -18.93 -8.33 -1.02
CA GLU A 685 -18.65 -8.00 0.39
C GLU A 685 -18.99 -6.54 0.70
N ALA A 686 -18.54 -5.61 -0.15
CA ALA A 686 -18.82 -4.19 -0.04
C ALA A 686 -20.32 -3.88 -0.13
N LEU A 687 -21.03 -4.43 -1.13
CA LEU A 687 -22.48 -4.29 -1.27
C LEU A 687 -23.23 -4.77 -0.02
N SER A 688 -22.85 -5.92 0.53
CA SER A 688 -23.47 -6.50 1.72
C SER A 688 -23.27 -5.61 2.95
N GLY A 689 -22.04 -5.08 3.13
CA GLY A 689 -21.73 -4.15 4.21
C GLY A 689 -22.41 -2.78 4.06
N ILE A 690 -22.55 -2.27 2.83
CA ILE A 690 -23.28 -1.04 2.52
C ILE A 690 -24.78 -1.19 2.80
N GLN A 691 -25.38 -2.34 2.49
CA GLN A 691 -26.78 -2.63 2.83
C GLN A 691 -27.04 -2.64 4.35
N TYR A 692 -26.04 -3.01 5.16
CA TYR A 692 -26.10 -2.87 6.61
C TYR A 692 -25.91 -1.41 7.07
N ALA A 693 -24.92 -0.70 6.53
CA ALA A 693 -24.65 0.71 6.84
C ALA A 693 -25.83 1.65 6.51
N LEU A 694 -26.57 1.37 5.43
CA LEU A 694 -27.81 2.07 5.05
C LEU A 694 -28.97 1.87 6.04
N ARG A 695 -28.86 0.93 7.00
CA ARG A 695 -29.87 0.64 8.03
C ARG A 695 -29.38 1.03 9.44
N SER A 696 -28.30 1.80 9.54
CA SER A 696 -27.71 2.28 10.78
C SER A 696 -27.37 3.77 10.71
N ASP A 697 -26.89 4.34 11.80
CA ASP A 697 -26.52 5.76 11.90
C ASP A 697 -25.40 6.17 10.92
N ASP A 698 -24.67 5.20 10.34
CA ASP A 698 -23.70 5.42 9.26
C ASP A 698 -24.33 5.97 7.97
N ILE A 699 -25.67 5.96 7.81
CA ILE A 699 -26.36 6.51 6.63
C ILE A 699 -26.00 7.97 6.32
N GLY A 700 -25.74 8.78 7.35
CA GLY A 700 -25.30 10.17 7.21
C GLY A 700 -23.80 10.34 6.95
N SER A 701 -23.00 9.27 7.03
CA SER A 701 -21.54 9.35 7.10
C SER A 701 -20.84 9.67 5.78
N ASP A 702 -19.69 10.34 5.88
CA ASP A 702 -18.80 10.57 4.73
C ASP A 702 -18.22 9.26 4.17
N ALA A 703 -18.03 8.26 5.04
CA ALA A 703 -17.48 6.96 4.66
C ALA A 703 -18.44 6.22 3.71
N LEU A 704 -19.73 6.19 4.03
CA LEU A 704 -20.75 5.58 3.18
C LEU A 704 -20.87 6.29 1.82
N LEU A 705 -20.86 7.62 1.81
CA LEU A 705 -20.89 8.40 0.56
C LEU A 705 -19.68 8.10 -0.33
N MET A 706 -18.47 8.06 0.23
CA MET A 706 -17.26 7.69 -0.51
C MET A 706 -17.30 6.23 -0.99
N ALA A 707 -17.77 5.29 -0.18
CA ALA A 707 -17.89 3.88 -0.55
C ALA A 707 -18.79 3.69 -1.78
N VAL A 708 -19.96 4.36 -1.82
CA VAL A 708 -20.87 4.29 -2.97
C VAL A 708 -20.31 5.00 -4.21
N ILE A 709 -19.54 6.08 -4.05
CA ILE A 709 -18.80 6.71 -5.17
C ILE A 709 -17.74 5.75 -5.74
N LEU A 710 -17.00 5.05 -4.88
CA LEU A 710 -16.01 4.05 -5.30
C LEU A 710 -16.68 2.88 -6.04
N LEU A 711 -17.87 2.45 -5.62
CA LEU A 711 -18.64 1.43 -6.35
C LEU A 711 -19.23 1.93 -7.68
N ALA A 712 -19.58 3.22 -7.78
CA ALA A 712 -19.93 3.81 -9.08
C ALA A 712 -18.74 3.78 -10.06
N PHE A 713 -17.54 4.17 -9.60
CA PHE A 713 -16.32 4.07 -10.43
C PHE A 713 -15.94 2.63 -10.75
N TYR A 714 -16.14 1.69 -9.82
CA TYR A 714 -15.97 0.26 -10.07
C TYR A 714 -16.83 -0.20 -11.24
N GLU A 715 -18.13 0.09 -11.21
CA GLU A 715 -19.04 -0.37 -12.27
C GLU A 715 -18.85 0.37 -13.59
N MET A 716 -18.41 1.63 -13.61
CA MET A 716 -18.05 2.30 -14.86
C MET A 716 -16.84 1.63 -15.57
N ASN A 717 -15.92 1.02 -14.82
CA ASN A 717 -14.76 0.30 -15.38
C ASN A 717 -15.06 -1.17 -15.69
N VAL A 718 -15.70 -1.87 -14.75
CA VAL A 718 -15.85 -3.34 -14.76
C VAL A 718 -17.16 -3.80 -15.42
N ARG A 719 -18.20 -2.94 -15.43
CA ARG A 719 -19.53 -3.14 -16.03
C ARG A 719 -20.09 -4.55 -15.80
N THR A 720 -20.48 -4.87 -14.55
CA THR A 720 -21.09 -6.18 -14.24
C THR A 720 -22.46 -6.37 -14.91
N SER A 721 -23.19 -5.27 -15.12
CA SER A 721 -24.20 -5.10 -16.17
C SER A 721 -23.96 -3.75 -16.87
N ASP A 722 -24.63 -3.52 -18.01
CA ASP A 722 -24.50 -2.26 -18.75
C ASP A 722 -24.90 -1.02 -17.93
N ASP A 723 -25.82 -1.21 -16.99
CA ASP A 723 -26.50 -0.19 -16.18
C ASP A 723 -26.12 -0.21 -14.68
N ALA A 724 -25.28 -1.13 -14.21
CA ALA A 724 -24.96 -1.28 -12.77
C ALA A 724 -24.50 0.04 -12.11
N TRP A 725 -23.69 0.83 -12.81
CA TRP A 725 -23.21 2.13 -12.32
C TRP A 725 -24.34 3.17 -12.16
N ILE A 726 -25.42 3.05 -12.94
CA ILE A 726 -26.57 3.95 -12.96
C ILE A 726 -27.39 3.83 -11.66
N PHE A 727 -27.34 2.67 -11.00
CA PHE A 727 -27.89 2.45 -9.66
C PHE A 727 -27.02 3.10 -8.58
N HIS A 728 -25.69 2.93 -8.64
CA HIS A 728 -24.78 3.61 -7.69
C HIS A 728 -24.85 5.13 -7.82
N ALA A 729 -24.93 5.66 -9.04
CA ALA A 729 -25.14 7.09 -9.25
C ALA A 729 -26.47 7.59 -8.65
N ASN A 730 -27.52 6.75 -8.67
CA ASN A 730 -28.78 7.03 -7.95
C ASN A 730 -28.59 6.97 -6.43
N ALA A 731 -27.82 6.03 -5.91
CA ALA A 731 -27.51 5.95 -4.48
C ALA A 731 -26.69 7.16 -4.00
N VAL A 732 -25.72 7.66 -4.79
CA VAL A 732 -25.03 8.94 -4.51
C VAL A 732 -26.01 10.12 -4.52
N LYS A 733 -26.87 10.23 -5.54
CA LYS A 733 -27.94 11.24 -5.62
C LYS A 733 -28.82 11.22 -4.36
N MET A 734 -29.26 10.04 -3.91
CA MET A 734 -30.07 9.90 -2.69
C MET A 734 -29.29 10.27 -1.43
N LEU A 735 -28.08 9.74 -1.21
CA LEU A 735 -27.25 10.05 -0.04
C LEU A 735 -26.94 11.56 0.06
N MET A 736 -26.64 12.22 -1.07
CA MET A 736 -26.41 13.67 -1.10
C MET A 736 -27.67 14.46 -0.71
N LYS A 737 -28.86 14.07 -1.19
CA LYS A 737 -30.12 14.71 -0.80
C LYS A 737 -30.49 14.45 0.67
N THR A 738 -30.29 13.23 1.18
CA THR A 738 -30.51 12.87 2.60
C THR A 738 -29.59 13.63 3.55
N ARG A 739 -28.32 13.84 3.17
CA ARG A 739 -27.35 14.62 3.96
C ARG A 739 -27.59 16.14 3.91
N GLY A 740 -28.20 16.62 2.83
CA GLY A 740 -28.51 18.04 2.59
C GLY A 740 -27.27 18.89 2.25
N MET A 741 -27.50 20.02 1.55
CA MET A 741 -26.41 20.85 0.99
C MET A 741 -25.32 21.28 1.98
N ARG A 742 -25.66 21.47 3.27
CA ARG A 742 -24.72 21.92 4.31
C ARG A 742 -23.58 20.92 4.54
N ALA A 743 -23.87 19.62 4.38
CA ALA A 743 -22.88 18.54 4.49
C ALA A 743 -21.92 18.46 3.28
N HIS A 744 -22.00 19.41 2.34
CA HIS A 744 -21.17 19.51 1.14
C HIS A 744 -20.49 20.88 0.97
N LEU A 745 -20.62 21.80 1.93
CA LEU A 745 -19.91 23.09 1.93
C LEU A 745 -18.41 22.93 2.23
N THR A 746 -18.06 22.04 3.16
CA THR A 746 -16.68 21.83 3.65
C THR A 746 -16.39 20.34 3.85
N GLY A 747 -15.15 20.01 4.22
CA GLY A 747 -14.76 18.66 4.61
C GLY A 747 -14.86 17.61 3.49
N PRO A 748 -14.87 16.31 3.82
CA PRO A 748 -14.90 15.23 2.84
C PRO A 748 -16.17 15.27 1.97
N GLY A 749 -17.29 15.74 2.50
CA GLY A 749 -18.54 15.90 1.74
C GLY A 749 -18.45 16.91 0.58
N ARG A 750 -17.71 18.01 0.74
CA ARG A 750 -17.38 18.95 -0.36
C ARG A 750 -16.55 18.25 -1.43
N VAL A 751 -15.52 17.53 -0.99
CA VAL A 751 -14.62 16.77 -1.88
C VAL A 751 -15.41 15.73 -2.69
N CYS A 752 -16.36 15.02 -2.05
CA CYS A 752 -17.27 14.08 -2.73
C CYS A 752 -18.20 14.76 -3.75
N HIS A 753 -18.72 15.95 -3.45
CA HIS A 753 -19.55 16.71 -4.39
C HIS A 753 -18.79 16.98 -5.70
N PHE A 754 -17.59 17.55 -5.63
CA PHE A 754 -16.76 17.77 -6.83
C PHE A 754 -16.32 16.47 -7.50
N ALA A 755 -15.98 15.43 -6.72
CA ALA A 755 -15.53 14.14 -7.24
C ALA A 755 -16.60 13.39 -8.05
N PHE A 756 -17.90 13.63 -7.82
CA PHE A 756 -18.96 12.85 -8.48
C PHE A 756 -19.98 13.67 -9.29
N ARG A 757 -20.09 14.99 -9.10
CA ARG A 757 -21.08 15.83 -9.81
C ARG A 757 -21.07 15.77 -11.35
N PRO A 758 -19.94 15.52 -12.07
CA PRO A 758 -20.00 15.34 -13.53
C PRO A 758 -20.86 14.14 -13.95
N PHE A 759 -20.75 13.03 -13.22
CA PHE A 759 -21.46 11.79 -13.51
C PHE A 759 -22.95 11.87 -13.15
N LEU A 760 -23.34 12.80 -12.27
CA LEU A 760 -24.74 13.08 -11.92
C LEU A 760 -25.51 13.79 -13.04
N ILE A 761 -24.82 14.47 -13.97
CA ILE A 761 -25.43 14.96 -15.22
C ILE A 761 -25.61 13.79 -16.19
N GLY A 762 -24.55 13.01 -16.44
CA GLY A 762 -24.61 11.82 -17.31
C GLY A 762 -25.67 10.80 -16.90
N ALA A 763 -25.79 10.50 -15.60
CA ALA A 763 -26.80 9.60 -15.05
C ALA A 763 -28.24 10.14 -15.18
N ALA A 764 -28.43 11.46 -15.17
CA ALA A 764 -29.72 12.09 -15.40
C ALA A 764 -30.12 12.01 -16.89
N LEU A 765 -29.18 12.27 -17.80
CA LEU A 765 -29.36 12.15 -19.25
C LEU A 765 -29.81 10.73 -19.64
N GLN A 766 -29.11 9.70 -19.17
CA GLN A 766 -29.41 8.30 -19.50
C GLN A 766 -30.74 7.81 -18.93
N LYS A 767 -31.16 8.29 -17.75
CA LYS A 767 -32.51 8.00 -17.21
C LYS A 767 -33.63 8.84 -17.84
N GLY A 768 -33.31 9.89 -18.61
CA GLY A 768 -34.30 10.90 -19.02
C GLY A 768 -34.87 11.69 -17.84
N GLU A 769 -34.10 11.84 -16.75
CA GLU A 769 -34.47 12.60 -15.56
C GLU A 769 -33.88 14.02 -15.58
N SER A 770 -34.50 14.95 -14.85
CA SER A 770 -33.86 16.22 -14.50
C SER A 770 -32.69 15.98 -13.53
N CYS A 771 -31.59 16.73 -13.66
CA CYS A 771 -30.51 16.66 -12.68
C CYS A 771 -30.93 17.39 -11.39
N PHE A 772 -30.79 16.73 -10.23
CA PHE A 772 -31.18 17.33 -8.94
C PHE A 772 -30.31 18.53 -8.52
N LEU A 773 -29.18 18.73 -9.19
CA LEU A 773 -28.31 19.89 -8.98
C LEU A 773 -28.92 21.20 -9.50
N ASP A 774 -30.00 21.13 -10.29
CA ASP A 774 -30.77 22.29 -10.76
C ASP A 774 -31.81 22.76 -9.71
N GLU A 775 -32.02 22.00 -8.63
CA GLU A 775 -32.92 22.40 -7.53
C GLU A 775 -32.27 23.50 -6.67
N ASP A 776 -33.05 24.50 -6.23
CA ASP A 776 -32.56 25.73 -5.58
C ASP A 776 -31.47 25.52 -4.50
N PRO A 777 -31.58 24.56 -3.55
CA PRO A 777 -30.55 24.36 -2.51
C PRO A 777 -29.18 23.90 -3.06
N TRP A 778 -29.15 23.35 -4.26
CA TRP A 778 -27.93 22.95 -4.96
C TRP A 778 -27.38 24.07 -5.86
N GLN A 779 -28.25 24.95 -6.37
CA GLN A 779 -27.81 26.22 -6.99
C GLN A 779 -27.19 27.16 -5.95
N ASP A 780 -27.78 27.26 -4.74
CA ASP A 780 -27.21 27.99 -3.60
C ASP A 780 -25.83 27.45 -3.20
N LEU A 781 -25.71 26.12 -3.10
CA LEU A 781 -24.42 25.45 -2.84
C LEU A 781 -23.39 25.80 -3.92
N ALA A 782 -23.75 25.67 -5.20
CA ALA A 782 -22.86 25.99 -6.31
C ALA A 782 -22.44 27.46 -6.32
N SER A 783 -23.37 28.38 -6.01
CA SER A 783 -23.08 29.82 -5.92
C SER A 783 -22.11 30.14 -4.79
N ALA A 784 -22.31 29.55 -3.60
CA ALA A 784 -21.39 29.71 -2.47
C ALA A 784 -19.99 29.15 -2.78
N LEU A 785 -19.91 27.92 -3.31
CA LEU A 785 -18.64 27.27 -3.66
C LEU A 785 -17.89 28.03 -4.77
N ARG A 786 -18.58 28.49 -5.82
CA ARG A 786 -18.01 29.34 -6.89
C ARG A 786 -17.44 30.64 -6.34
N THR A 787 -18.17 31.29 -5.43
CA THR A 787 -17.74 32.57 -4.83
C THR A 787 -16.49 32.39 -3.95
N GLU A 788 -16.39 31.27 -3.22
CA GLU A 788 -15.23 30.96 -2.39
C GLU A 788 -14.02 30.49 -3.23
N ASP A 789 -14.21 29.59 -4.19
CA ASP A 789 -13.12 29.00 -4.98
C ASP A 789 -12.50 30.01 -5.97
N SER A 790 -13.28 30.94 -6.53
CA SER A 790 -12.77 31.98 -7.44
C SER A 790 -11.93 33.07 -6.76
N GLN A 791 -11.98 33.16 -5.42
CA GLN A 791 -11.18 34.12 -4.63
C GLN A 791 -9.84 33.55 -4.14
N LYS A 792 -9.51 32.28 -4.46
CA LYS A 792 -8.28 31.63 -4.00
C LYS A 792 -7.05 32.10 -4.79
N GLN A 793 -5.90 32.15 -4.12
CA GLN A 793 -4.63 32.57 -4.73
C GLN A 793 -3.96 31.40 -5.46
N ASP A 794 -4.53 31.00 -6.59
CA ASP A 794 -4.08 29.86 -7.41
C ASP A 794 -4.20 30.16 -8.92
N GLU A 795 -3.42 29.51 -9.78
CA GLU A 795 -3.50 29.73 -11.24
C GLU A 795 -4.84 29.28 -11.86
N TRP A 796 -5.52 28.31 -11.22
CA TRP A 796 -6.80 27.78 -11.67
C TRP A 796 -8.00 28.59 -11.19
N ALA A 797 -7.88 29.33 -10.08
CA ALA A 797 -8.94 30.16 -9.50
C ALA A 797 -9.52 31.18 -10.52
N PHE A 798 -8.67 31.68 -11.40
CA PHE A 798 -9.02 32.59 -12.51
C PHE A 798 -10.09 32.05 -13.48
N TYR A 799 -10.22 30.73 -13.63
CA TYR A 799 -11.22 30.12 -14.50
C TYR A 799 -12.58 29.92 -13.84
N ILE A 800 -12.64 29.94 -12.51
CA ILE A 800 -13.69 29.24 -11.76
C ILE A 800 -15.06 29.89 -11.91
N ASP A 801 -15.15 31.21 -12.02
CA ASP A 801 -16.45 31.85 -12.22
C ASP A 801 -17.12 31.41 -13.54
N VAL A 802 -16.34 31.40 -14.63
CA VAL A 802 -16.80 30.94 -15.96
C VAL A 802 -17.01 29.42 -15.97
N TYR A 803 -16.10 28.65 -15.37
CA TYR A 803 -16.18 27.19 -15.28
C TYR A 803 -17.45 26.73 -14.56
N GLU A 804 -17.71 27.23 -13.35
CA GLU A 804 -18.90 26.87 -12.58
C GLU A 804 -20.19 27.39 -13.25
N THR A 805 -20.13 28.54 -13.93
CA THR A 805 -21.30 29.05 -14.66
C THR A 805 -21.63 28.21 -15.90
N ILE A 806 -20.63 27.70 -16.64
CA ILE A 806 -20.86 26.71 -17.71
C ILE A 806 -21.43 25.42 -17.10
N PHE A 807 -20.83 24.90 -16.03
CA PHE A 807 -21.30 23.70 -15.34
C PHE A 807 -22.79 23.80 -14.94
N MET A 808 -23.20 24.92 -14.35
CA MET A 808 -24.60 25.12 -13.93
C MET A 808 -25.59 25.36 -15.10
N GLU A 809 -25.12 25.73 -16.31
CA GLU A 809 -25.96 25.67 -17.51
C GLU A 809 -26.05 24.24 -18.09
N LEU A 810 -24.98 23.43 -17.99
CA LEU A 810 -25.02 22.01 -18.37
C LEU A 810 -25.94 21.18 -17.47
N VAL A 811 -26.00 21.49 -16.17
CA VAL A 811 -26.90 20.88 -15.17
C VAL A 811 -28.38 20.90 -15.58
N LYS A 812 -28.81 21.91 -16.36
CA LYS A 812 -30.20 22.09 -16.84
C LYS A 812 -30.56 21.24 -18.05
N CYS A 813 -29.57 20.85 -18.86
CA CYS A 813 -29.78 20.17 -20.13
C CYS A 813 -30.60 18.85 -20.01
N PRO A 814 -30.42 18.00 -18.98
CA PRO A 814 -31.27 16.82 -18.77
C PRO A 814 -32.75 17.17 -18.52
N GLY A 815 -33.01 18.28 -17.81
CA GLY A 815 -34.36 18.80 -17.61
C GLY A 815 -35.02 19.19 -18.93
N TYR A 816 -34.31 19.96 -19.77
CA TYR A 816 -34.82 20.35 -21.10
C TYR A 816 -35.06 19.15 -22.02
N ILE A 817 -34.22 18.12 -21.97
CA ILE A 817 -34.39 16.87 -22.72
C ILE A 817 -35.64 16.11 -22.24
N LYS A 818 -35.84 16.01 -20.92
CA LYS A 818 -37.05 15.40 -20.31
C LYS A 818 -38.32 16.14 -20.72
N GLU A 819 -38.32 17.47 -20.61
CA GLU A 819 -39.46 18.30 -20.99
C GLU A 819 -39.75 18.22 -22.51
N ALA A 820 -38.72 18.20 -23.36
CA ALA A 820 -38.88 18.09 -24.81
C ALA A 820 -39.56 16.77 -25.22
N ARG A 821 -39.22 15.67 -24.54
CA ARG A 821 -39.86 14.36 -24.73
C ARG A 821 -41.34 14.35 -24.32
N ALA A 822 -41.81 15.30 -23.51
CA ALA A 822 -43.23 15.45 -23.16
C ALA A 822 -44.02 16.37 -24.11
N ILE A 823 -43.40 16.99 -25.12
CA ILE A 823 -44.10 17.91 -26.04
C ILE A 823 -44.92 17.16 -27.07
N VAL A 824 -46.26 17.20 -26.90
CA VAL A 824 -47.25 16.68 -27.86
C VAL A 824 -47.54 17.67 -29.00
N SER A 825 -47.44 18.99 -28.75
CA SER A 825 -47.68 20.02 -29.76
C SER A 825 -46.73 21.21 -29.67
N VAL A 826 -46.11 21.57 -30.79
CA VAL A 826 -45.20 22.72 -30.92
C VAL A 826 -45.88 24.09 -30.70
N THR A 827 -47.21 24.14 -30.75
CA THR A 827 -47.99 25.37 -30.52
C THR A 827 -48.35 25.59 -29.05
N SER A 828 -48.07 24.64 -28.16
CA SER A 828 -48.49 24.73 -26.75
C SER A 828 -47.75 25.85 -25.99
N PRO A 829 -48.29 26.35 -24.86
CA PRO A 829 -47.57 27.28 -23.99
C PRO A 829 -46.26 26.69 -23.44
N GLU A 830 -46.26 25.38 -23.14
CA GLU A 830 -45.14 24.63 -22.57
C GLU A 830 -44.01 24.51 -23.60
N ALA A 831 -44.33 24.15 -24.85
CA ALA A 831 -43.37 24.11 -25.95
C ALA A 831 -42.70 25.47 -26.18
N ARG A 832 -43.48 26.56 -26.13
CA ARG A 832 -42.97 27.94 -26.25
C ARG A 832 -42.10 28.35 -25.06
N SER A 833 -42.49 28.00 -23.83
CA SER A 833 -41.70 28.23 -22.61
C SER A 833 -40.37 27.47 -22.61
N LEU A 834 -40.39 26.21 -23.03
CA LEU A 834 -39.21 25.37 -23.18
C LEU A 834 -38.27 25.93 -24.27
N ALA A 835 -38.81 26.25 -25.46
CA ALA A 835 -38.03 26.84 -26.54
C ALA A 835 -37.36 28.18 -26.14
N TYR A 836 -38.01 29.01 -25.33
CA TYR A 836 -37.43 30.24 -24.80
C TYR A 836 -36.27 29.97 -23.81
N ARG A 837 -36.45 29.04 -22.87
CA ARG A 837 -35.39 28.64 -21.92
C ARG A 837 -34.20 28.03 -22.65
N ILE A 838 -34.44 27.10 -23.58
CA ILE A 838 -33.39 26.47 -24.39
C ILE A 838 -32.57 27.52 -25.17
N ARG A 839 -33.23 28.48 -25.85
CA ARG A 839 -32.53 29.59 -26.53
C ARG A 839 -31.67 30.40 -25.56
N THR A 840 -32.23 30.75 -24.40
CA THR A 840 -31.53 31.52 -23.37
C THR A 840 -30.27 30.80 -22.88
N THR A 841 -30.35 29.49 -22.60
CA THR A 841 -29.18 28.68 -22.19
C THR A 841 -28.18 28.49 -23.32
N CYS A 842 -28.61 28.27 -24.57
CA CYS A 842 -27.68 28.22 -25.72
C CYS A 842 -26.92 29.54 -25.89
N ASP A 843 -27.60 30.68 -25.75
CA ASP A 843 -26.98 32.00 -25.84
C ASP A 843 -26.02 32.28 -24.67
N ARG A 844 -26.31 31.79 -23.46
CA ARG A 844 -25.36 31.84 -22.33
C ARG A 844 -24.15 30.96 -22.59
N LEU A 845 -24.36 29.69 -22.94
CA LEU A 845 -23.28 28.73 -23.23
C LEU A 845 -22.37 29.24 -24.35
N ARG A 846 -22.89 29.72 -25.48
CA ARG A 846 -22.05 30.28 -26.56
C ARG A 846 -21.21 31.49 -26.11
N ARG A 847 -21.72 32.35 -25.23
CA ARG A 847 -20.94 33.47 -24.65
C ARG A 847 -19.83 32.96 -23.71
N LEU A 848 -20.19 32.13 -22.74
CA LEU A 848 -19.27 31.58 -21.74
C LEU A 848 -18.19 30.69 -22.38
N SER A 849 -18.52 29.92 -23.44
CA SER A 849 -17.55 29.14 -24.21
C SER A 849 -16.52 30.03 -24.90
N LYS A 850 -16.93 31.17 -25.48
CA LYS A 850 -15.98 32.14 -26.06
C LYS A 850 -15.08 32.76 -25.00
N GLU A 851 -15.65 33.08 -23.84
CA GLU A 851 -14.91 33.61 -22.70
C GLU A 851 -13.87 32.59 -22.20
N MET A 852 -14.28 31.37 -21.88
CA MET A 852 -13.40 30.26 -21.48
C MET A 852 -12.26 30.02 -22.49
N ARG A 853 -12.54 30.07 -23.79
CA ARG A 853 -11.54 29.94 -24.84
C ARG A 853 -10.53 31.10 -24.86
N THR A 854 -10.99 32.32 -24.56
CA THR A 854 -10.13 33.50 -24.36
C THR A 854 -9.21 33.32 -23.14
N LEU A 855 -9.75 32.83 -22.01
CA LEU A 855 -8.97 32.56 -20.79
C LEU A 855 -7.89 31.50 -21.04
N LEU A 856 -8.26 30.38 -21.68
CA LEU A 856 -7.34 29.29 -22.06
C LEU A 856 -6.21 29.77 -22.98
N SER A 857 -6.54 30.61 -23.97
CA SER A 857 -5.56 31.20 -24.89
C SER A 857 -4.54 32.07 -24.14
N ALA A 858 -5.02 32.95 -23.26
CA ALA A 858 -4.17 33.84 -22.47
C ALA A 858 -3.26 33.09 -21.49
N HIS A 859 -3.73 31.99 -20.89
CA HIS A 859 -2.94 31.15 -19.99
C HIS A 859 -1.83 30.38 -20.73
N ASN A 860 -2.14 29.79 -21.89
CA ASN A 860 -1.15 29.09 -22.71
C ASN A 860 -0.05 30.05 -23.20
N GLN A 861 -0.41 31.27 -23.58
CA GLN A 861 0.53 32.34 -23.90
C GLN A 861 1.44 32.69 -22.72
N ARG A 862 0.88 32.87 -21.50
CA ARG A 862 1.68 33.11 -20.28
C ARG A 862 2.65 31.96 -19.98
N LYS A 863 2.22 30.70 -20.13
CA LYS A 863 3.09 29.51 -19.95
C LYS A 863 4.17 29.38 -21.03
N GLN A 864 4.04 30.07 -22.16
CA GLN A 864 5.08 30.25 -23.18
C GLN A 864 5.93 31.51 -22.96
N GLY A 865 5.77 32.23 -21.84
CA GLY A 865 6.51 33.46 -21.53
C GLY A 865 6.00 34.72 -22.24
N ILE A 866 4.90 34.62 -23.00
CA ILE A 866 4.33 35.75 -23.74
C ILE A 866 3.51 36.62 -22.77
N THR A 867 4.04 37.79 -22.43
CA THR A 867 3.48 38.73 -21.43
C THR A 867 2.83 39.98 -22.03
N LEU A 868 2.98 40.21 -23.33
CA LEU A 868 2.37 41.33 -24.07
C LEU A 868 0.97 40.98 -24.59
N ARG A 869 0.18 42.02 -24.95
CA ARG A 869 -1.09 41.85 -25.68
C ARG A 869 -0.82 41.25 -27.07
N PHE A 870 -0.93 39.94 -27.20
CA PHE A 870 -0.94 39.25 -28.47
C PHE A 870 -2.21 39.61 -29.27
N VAL A 871 -2.05 39.83 -30.57
CA VAL A 871 -3.15 40.00 -31.52
C VAL A 871 -2.89 39.03 -32.67
N GLY A 872 -3.75 38.02 -32.82
CA GLY A 872 -3.62 36.95 -33.80
C GLY A 872 -4.80 35.98 -33.71
N PRO A 873 -4.84 34.94 -34.55
CA PRO A 873 -5.97 34.01 -34.61
C PRO A 873 -6.15 33.21 -33.31
N GLU A 874 -7.42 33.00 -32.93
CA GLU A 874 -7.79 32.18 -31.78
C GLU A 874 -7.57 30.69 -32.10
N PRO A 875 -6.90 29.90 -31.22
CA PRO A 875 -6.70 28.48 -31.46
C PRO A 875 -8.03 27.70 -31.54
N ASN A 876 -8.23 26.93 -32.61
CA ASN A 876 -9.39 26.04 -32.77
C ASN A 876 -9.33 24.79 -31.87
N LEU A 877 -8.14 24.43 -31.38
CA LEU A 877 -7.88 23.23 -30.58
C LEU A 877 -6.98 23.57 -29.39
N PHE A 878 -7.24 22.89 -28.27
CA PHE A 878 -6.48 22.96 -27.03
C PHE A 878 -6.14 21.54 -26.57
N PRO A 879 -5.04 21.32 -25.81
CA PRO A 879 -4.81 20.04 -25.13
C PRO A 879 -6.03 19.65 -24.29
N GLU A 880 -6.34 18.35 -24.18
CA GLU A 880 -7.42 17.88 -23.30
C GLU A 880 -7.01 18.13 -21.84
N THR A 881 -7.75 19.03 -21.19
CA THR A 881 -7.60 19.48 -19.80
C THR A 881 -9.00 19.76 -19.25
N SER A 882 -9.16 19.93 -17.94
CA SER A 882 -10.49 20.06 -17.33
C SER A 882 -11.29 21.25 -17.92
N PRO A 883 -10.72 22.46 -18.09
CA PRO A 883 -11.45 23.58 -18.70
C PRO A 883 -11.68 23.42 -20.21
N SER A 884 -10.80 22.74 -20.96
CA SER A 884 -10.99 22.54 -22.41
C SER A 884 -11.98 21.41 -22.73
N LEU A 885 -12.06 20.38 -21.90
CA LEU A 885 -13.11 19.36 -21.94
C LEU A 885 -14.48 19.95 -21.55
N LEU A 886 -14.53 20.83 -20.56
CA LEU A 886 -15.77 21.56 -20.21
C LEU A 886 -16.21 22.50 -21.33
N LEU A 887 -15.27 23.21 -21.96
CA LEU A 887 -15.52 24.04 -23.14
C LEU A 887 -16.15 23.20 -24.27
N ARG A 888 -15.62 22.00 -24.52
CA ARG A 888 -16.19 21.05 -25.49
C ARG A 888 -17.61 20.62 -25.11
N ALA A 889 -17.85 20.24 -23.86
CA ALA A 889 -19.19 19.89 -23.37
C ALA A 889 -20.19 21.04 -23.52
N GLY A 890 -19.77 22.29 -23.32
CA GLY A 890 -20.58 23.49 -23.59
C GLY A 890 -20.98 23.62 -25.07
N VAL A 891 -20.07 23.33 -25.99
CA VAL A 891 -20.34 23.36 -27.45
C VAL A 891 -21.24 22.19 -27.87
N ASP A 892 -20.98 20.98 -27.38
CA ASP A 892 -21.78 19.79 -27.68
C ASP A 892 -23.20 19.92 -27.10
N ALA A 893 -23.37 20.49 -25.90
CA ALA A 893 -24.68 20.80 -25.33
C ALA A 893 -25.47 21.81 -26.18
N VAL A 894 -24.82 22.87 -26.68
CA VAL A 894 -25.47 23.83 -27.60
C VAL A 894 -25.96 23.13 -28.87
N ARG A 895 -25.13 22.27 -29.49
CA ARG A 895 -25.50 21.47 -30.67
C ARG A 895 -26.72 20.58 -30.41
N ILE A 896 -26.72 19.85 -29.30
CA ILE A 896 -27.82 18.96 -28.87
C ILE A 896 -29.11 19.76 -28.62
N LEU A 897 -29.00 20.87 -27.90
CA LEU A 897 -30.13 21.74 -27.58
C LEU A 897 -30.70 22.46 -28.81
N GLU A 898 -29.88 22.84 -29.79
CA GLU A 898 -30.32 23.42 -31.06
C GLU A 898 -31.11 22.41 -31.92
N GLN A 899 -30.69 21.14 -31.95
CA GLN A 899 -31.45 20.06 -32.60
C GLN A 899 -32.82 19.85 -31.95
N ILE A 900 -32.87 19.81 -30.61
CA ILE A 900 -34.14 19.71 -29.85
C ILE A 900 -35.02 20.95 -30.11
N LEU A 901 -34.44 22.15 -30.05
CA LEU A 901 -35.11 23.42 -30.29
C LEU A 901 -35.78 23.48 -31.67
N HIS A 902 -35.11 22.96 -32.70
CA HIS A 902 -35.68 22.85 -34.04
C HIS A 902 -36.94 21.98 -34.02
N GLN A 903 -36.88 20.78 -33.45
CA GLN A 903 -38.01 19.84 -33.40
C GLN A 903 -39.20 20.34 -32.56
N ILE A 904 -38.97 21.07 -31.47
CA ILE A 904 -40.07 21.65 -30.66
C ILE A 904 -40.64 22.98 -31.22
N THR A 905 -40.07 23.53 -32.31
CA THR A 905 -40.55 24.79 -32.91
C THR A 905 -40.98 24.67 -34.38
N VAL A 906 -40.51 23.68 -35.12
CA VAL A 906 -40.94 23.41 -36.50
C VAL A 906 -42.15 22.46 -36.48
N PRO A 907 -43.30 22.82 -37.08
CA PRO A 907 -44.38 21.88 -37.31
C PRO A 907 -43.92 20.78 -38.27
N THR A 908 -44.03 19.51 -37.86
CA THR A 908 -43.89 18.39 -38.82
C THR A 908 -44.90 18.57 -39.95
N PRO A 909 -44.51 18.37 -41.22
CA PRO A 909 -45.44 18.44 -42.33
C PRO A 909 -46.51 17.36 -42.15
N THR A 910 -47.78 17.75 -42.25
CA THR A 910 -48.89 16.81 -42.26
C THR A 910 -48.70 15.89 -43.45
N VAL A 911 -48.68 14.57 -43.23
CA VAL A 911 -48.82 13.61 -44.33
C VAL A 911 -50.20 13.84 -44.92
N GLU A 912 -50.28 14.35 -46.15
CA GLU A 912 -51.55 14.41 -46.87
C GLU A 912 -52.11 12.99 -46.97
N GLN A 913 -53.32 12.79 -46.45
CA GLN A 913 -54.03 11.53 -46.62
C GLN A 913 -54.29 11.35 -48.12
N THR A 914 -53.49 10.50 -48.77
CA THR A 914 -53.58 10.27 -50.21
C THR A 914 -54.92 9.60 -50.50
N LEU A 915 -55.89 10.39 -50.98
CA LEU A 915 -57.22 9.91 -51.38
C LEU A 915 -57.07 9.06 -52.66
N ILE A 916 -56.77 7.78 -52.49
CA ILE A 916 -56.74 6.81 -53.59
C ILE A 916 -58.18 6.52 -54.02
N ILE A 917 -58.62 7.23 -55.06
CA ILE A 917 -59.84 6.88 -55.77
C ILE A 917 -59.58 5.59 -56.56
N ARG A 918 -60.36 4.54 -56.26
CA ARG A 918 -60.61 3.42 -57.18
C ARG A 918 -62.11 3.16 -57.29
N ASP A 919 -62.54 2.95 -58.52
CA ASP A 919 -63.81 2.30 -58.90
C ASP A 919 -65.11 2.89 -58.32
N GLY A 920 -65.16 4.22 -58.23
CA GLY A 920 -66.40 4.99 -58.42
C GLY A 920 -67.44 5.00 -57.29
N ALA A 921 -67.16 4.41 -56.13
CA ALA A 921 -68.07 4.40 -54.98
C ALA A 921 -67.51 5.20 -53.79
N LEU A 922 -68.33 6.08 -53.22
CA LEU A 922 -68.06 6.71 -51.92
C LEU A 922 -68.57 5.80 -50.79
N THR A 923 -67.69 5.00 -50.21
CA THR A 923 -67.94 4.30 -48.94
C THR A 923 -67.11 4.92 -47.81
N PRO A 924 -67.71 5.29 -46.67
CA PRO A 924 -66.94 5.76 -45.52
C PRO A 924 -66.20 4.56 -44.89
N VAL A 925 -64.91 4.74 -44.61
CA VAL A 925 -64.18 3.77 -43.76
C VAL A 925 -64.74 3.89 -42.34
N SER A 926 -65.28 2.78 -41.84
CA SER A 926 -65.94 2.71 -40.53
C SER A 926 -64.96 2.96 -39.39
N SER A 927 -65.33 3.87 -38.48
CA SER A 927 -64.69 4.03 -37.18
C SER A 927 -64.73 2.73 -36.37
N PRO A 928 -63.63 2.32 -35.71
CA PRO A 928 -63.73 1.55 -34.47
C PRO A 928 -64.34 2.44 -33.37
N GLU A 929 -65.24 1.89 -32.56
CA GLU A 929 -65.83 2.60 -31.41
C GLU A 929 -64.88 2.61 -30.19
N SER A 930 -65.23 3.43 -29.19
CA SER A 930 -64.34 3.85 -28.11
C SER A 930 -64.16 2.84 -26.97
N SER A 931 -62.94 2.77 -26.42
CA SER A 931 -62.70 2.70 -24.96
C SER A 931 -61.21 2.89 -24.62
N GLY A 932 -60.95 3.57 -23.49
CA GLY A 932 -59.61 3.76 -22.93
C GLY A 932 -58.86 5.03 -23.38
N ASP A 933 -58.20 5.68 -22.44
CA ASP A 933 -57.41 6.90 -22.65
C ASP A 933 -56.11 6.60 -23.40
N ALA A 934 -56.17 6.67 -24.73
CA ALA A 934 -54.98 6.61 -25.58
C ALA A 934 -54.22 7.95 -25.52
N GLU A 935 -53.26 8.07 -24.59
CA GLU A 935 -52.30 9.17 -24.59
C GLU A 935 -51.66 9.30 -25.97
N SER A 936 -51.83 10.47 -26.60
CA SER A 936 -51.23 10.74 -27.91
C SER A 936 -49.71 10.63 -27.81
N PRO A 937 -49.05 9.73 -28.57
CA PRO A 937 -47.64 9.42 -28.34
C PRO A 937 -46.76 10.67 -28.54
N PRO A 938 -45.70 10.83 -27.74
CA PRO A 938 -44.86 12.02 -27.79
C PRO A 938 -44.23 12.20 -29.17
N ARG A 939 -44.26 13.43 -29.70
CA ARG A 939 -43.72 13.75 -31.04
C ARG A 939 -42.21 13.53 -31.16
N LEU A 940 -41.51 13.46 -30.02
CA LEU A 940 -40.06 13.44 -29.92
C LEU A 940 -39.54 12.09 -29.41
N SER A 941 -39.55 11.10 -30.31
CA SER A 941 -38.79 9.86 -30.12
C SER A 941 -37.36 10.05 -30.65
N PHE A 942 -36.41 10.13 -29.73
CA PHE A 942 -34.98 10.14 -30.03
C PHE A 942 -34.16 9.54 -28.90
N ASP A 943 -33.16 8.76 -29.28
CA ASP A 943 -32.17 8.21 -28.37
C ASP A 943 -31.02 9.20 -28.20
N LEU A 944 -30.41 9.19 -27.01
CA LEU A 944 -29.22 9.99 -26.70
C LEU A 944 -28.11 9.06 -26.27
N SER A 945 -27.10 8.91 -27.12
CA SER A 945 -25.88 8.17 -26.81
C SER A 945 -24.83 9.11 -26.21
N CYS A 946 -23.90 8.57 -25.41
CA CYS A 946 -22.66 9.24 -25.00
C CYS A 946 -21.59 8.20 -24.62
N GLU A 947 -20.30 8.57 -24.62
CA GLU A 947 -19.20 7.63 -24.34
C GLU A 947 -19.38 6.91 -22.98
N LEU A 948 -19.90 7.60 -21.96
CA LEU A 948 -20.15 7.05 -20.61
C LEU A 948 -21.12 5.85 -20.61
N GLY A 949 -22.05 5.75 -21.55
CA GLY A 949 -22.96 4.62 -21.68
C GLY A 949 -22.31 3.37 -22.30
N ASN A 950 -21.27 3.56 -23.11
CA ASN A 950 -20.67 2.51 -23.93
C ASN A 950 -19.43 1.86 -23.27
N GLY A 951 -18.87 2.49 -22.23
CA GLY A 951 -17.68 1.99 -21.54
C GLY A 951 -16.35 2.29 -22.27
N PRO A 952 -15.21 1.88 -21.68
CA PRO A 952 -13.89 2.28 -22.15
C PRO A 952 -13.46 1.61 -23.47
N GLN A 953 -13.91 0.39 -23.78
CA GLN A 953 -13.46 -0.33 -24.99
C GLN A 953 -14.23 0.10 -26.26
N ALA A 954 -15.56 0.27 -26.16
CA ALA A 954 -16.40 0.59 -27.32
C ALA A 954 -16.25 2.05 -27.83
N SER A 955 -15.66 2.93 -27.02
CA SER A 955 -15.48 4.37 -27.33
C SER A 955 -14.11 4.70 -27.93
N VAL A 956 -13.13 3.81 -27.85
CA VAL A 956 -11.70 4.12 -28.08
C VAL A 956 -11.03 3.26 -29.16
N GLY A 957 -11.42 1.98 -29.29
CA GLY A 957 -10.65 1.01 -30.10
C GLY A 957 -9.32 0.65 -29.43
N ASN A 958 -8.32 0.20 -30.22
CA ASN A 958 -7.03 -0.32 -29.71
C ASN A 958 -6.06 0.77 -29.17
N ASP A 959 -6.54 1.93 -28.73
CA ASP A 959 -5.72 2.96 -28.06
C ASP A 959 -5.85 2.79 -26.53
N ASP A 960 -5.08 1.83 -25.99
CA ASP A 960 -5.07 1.50 -24.55
C ASP A 960 -4.82 2.74 -23.66
N GLN A 961 -4.04 3.73 -24.14
CA GLN A 961 -3.72 4.92 -23.36
C GLN A 961 -4.93 5.87 -23.21
N ARG A 962 -5.76 6.01 -24.25
CA ARG A 962 -7.04 6.71 -24.15
C ARG A 962 -8.08 5.94 -23.35
N ALA A 963 -8.10 4.61 -23.44
CA ALA A 963 -9.01 3.78 -22.66
C ALA A 963 -8.73 3.93 -21.15
N LEU A 964 -7.46 4.06 -20.76
CA LEU A 964 -7.03 4.31 -19.38
C LEU A 964 -7.60 5.61 -18.81
N THR A 965 -7.53 6.70 -19.59
CA THR A 965 -7.92 8.07 -19.18
C THR A 965 -9.39 8.40 -19.51
N TRP A 966 -10.17 7.44 -20.00
CA TRP A 966 -11.54 7.67 -20.48
C TRP A 966 -12.46 8.31 -19.42
N LEU A 967 -12.38 7.89 -18.15
CA LEU A 967 -13.18 8.48 -17.07
C LEU A 967 -12.82 9.93 -16.76
N ASP A 968 -11.53 10.29 -16.82
CA ASP A 968 -11.05 11.66 -16.71
C ASP A 968 -11.67 12.58 -17.78
N ARG A 969 -11.71 12.07 -19.02
CA ARG A 969 -12.27 12.76 -20.19
C ARG A 969 -13.79 12.94 -20.04
N VAL A 970 -14.49 11.90 -19.58
CA VAL A 970 -15.93 11.95 -19.29
C VAL A 970 -16.24 12.92 -18.15
N ALA A 971 -15.40 12.96 -17.10
CA ALA A 971 -15.56 13.89 -15.98
C ALA A 971 -15.32 15.35 -16.40
N GLY A 972 -14.24 15.62 -17.14
CA GLY A 972 -13.98 16.96 -17.68
C GLY A 972 -15.07 17.45 -18.64
N ALA A 973 -15.67 16.53 -19.40
CA ALA A 973 -16.79 16.81 -20.29
C ALA A 973 -18.18 16.64 -19.63
N MET A 974 -18.28 16.61 -18.30
CA MET A 974 -19.54 16.64 -17.54
C MET A 974 -20.56 15.56 -17.93
N GLY A 975 -20.09 14.35 -18.27
CA GLY A 975 -20.93 13.23 -18.71
C GLY A 975 -21.46 13.35 -20.15
N LEU A 976 -21.14 14.44 -20.87
CA LEU A 976 -21.54 14.73 -22.25
C LEU A 976 -20.47 14.37 -23.30
N LEU A 977 -19.42 13.64 -22.91
CA LEU A 977 -18.37 13.23 -23.84
C LEU A 977 -18.96 12.35 -24.96
N GLY A 978 -18.77 12.77 -26.21
CA GLY A 978 -19.32 12.09 -27.39
C GLY A 978 -20.84 12.01 -27.39
N ALA A 979 -21.55 12.98 -26.78
CA ALA A 979 -23.00 12.96 -26.71
C ALA A 979 -23.65 13.26 -28.07
N GLU A 980 -24.53 12.37 -28.54
CA GLU A 980 -25.20 12.49 -29.84
C GLU A 980 -26.66 12.03 -29.78
N ILE A 981 -27.54 12.76 -30.50
CA ILE A 981 -28.94 12.40 -30.70
C ILE A 981 -29.07 11.55 -31.96
N THR A 982 -29.73 10.40 -31.85
CA THR A 982 -30.11 9.54 -32.98
C THR A 982 -31.64 9.40 -33.05
N TYR A 983 -32.18 9.65 -34.24
CA TYR A 983 -33.60 9.44 -34.55
C TYR A 983 -33.81 8.04 -35.13
N GLY A 984 -34.89 7.37 -34.74
CA GLY A 984 -34.98 5.90 -34.74
C GLY A 984 -34.71 5.18 -36.08
N MET A 985 -33.60 4.45 -36.13
CA MET A 985 -33.40 3.26 -36.98
C MET A 985 -32.82 2.13 -36.12
N LYS A 986 -33.15 0.87 -36.43
CA LYS A 986 -32.69 -0.29 -35.65
C LYS A 986 -31.16 -0.47 -35.76
N PRO A 987 -30.44 -0.73 -34.66
CA PRO A 987 -29.06 -1.19 -34.75
C PRO A 987 -29.03 -2.57 -35.42
N GLY A 988 -28.20 -2.73 -36.46
CA GLY A 988 -28.14 -3.99 -37.22
C GLY A 988 -27.49 -3.93 -38.61
N VAL A 989 -27.23 -2.74 -39.15
CA VAL A 989 -26.45 -2.58 -40.39
C VAL A 989 -25.36 -1.53 -40.17
N GLN A 990 -24.09 -1.97 -40.16
CA GLN A 990 -22.96 -1.05 -40.28
C GLN A 990 -22.90 -0.52 -41.72
N THR A 991 -23.39 0.70 -41.93
CA THR A 991 -23.06 1.49 -43.12
C THR A 991 -21.71 2.16 -42.92
N ASP A 992 -20.66 1.57 -43.49
CA ASP A 992 -19.25 2.01 -43.40
C ASP A 992 -18.97 3.30 -44.24
N LEU A 993 -19.85 4.29 -44.09
CA LEU A 993 -19.94 5.47 -44.96
C LEU A 993 -19.95 6.81 -44.19
N ALA A 994 -20.21 6.77 -42.88
CA ALA A 994 -20.19 7.99 -42.02
C ALA A 994 -18.79 8.32 -41.46
N VAL A 995 -17.92 7.31 -41.30
CA VAL A 995 -16.66 7.43 -40.54
C VAL A 995 -15.54 8.16 -41.31
N ARG A 996 -15.69 8.38 -42.63
CA ARG A 996 -14.64 8.95 -43.49
C ARG A 996 -14.68 10.46 -43.73
N THR A 997 -15.71 11.19 -43.31
CA THR A 997 -15.96 12.57 -43.81
C THR A 997 -15.53 13.69 -42.84
N VAL A 998 -15.12 13.39 -41.60
CA VAL A 998 -14.67 14.40 -40.61
C VAL A 998 -13.33 14.01 -39.94
N ARG A 999 -12.43 13.37 -40.69
CA ARG A 999 -11.04 13.08 -40.26
C ARG A 999 -9.97 13.61 -41.25
N THR A 1000 -10.28 14.68 -41.97
CA THR A 1000 -9.30 15.49 -42.70
C THR A 1000 -9.76 16.94 -42.78
N LEU A 1001 -9.13 17.82 -42.01
CA LEU A 1001 -8.89 19.20 -42.45
C LEU A 1001 -7.44 19.25 -42.91
N THR A 1002 -7.24 19.12 -44.22
CA THR A 1002 -5.96 19.46 -44.86
C THR A 1002 -5.66 20.94 -44.63
N PRO A 1003 -4.37 21.35 -44.60
CA PRO A 1003 -4.03 22.76 -44.60
C PRO A 1003 -4.61 23.43 -45.86
N VAL A 1004 -5.01 24.69 -45.72
CA VAL A 1004 -5.14 25.61 -46.85
C VAL A 1004 -3.80 26.30 -46.99
N ASP A 1005 -3.19 26.22 -48.17
CA ASP A 1005 -1.98 26.99 -48.49
C ASP A 1005 -2.37 28.47 -48.70
N ASP A 1006 -2.24 29.28 -47.64
CA ASP A 1006 -2.29 30.74 -47.74
C ASP A 1006 -0.88 31.27 -48.11
N ASP A 1007 -0.61 31.33 -49.42
CA ASP A 1007 0.56 31.99 -50.00
C ASP A 1007 0.54 33.50 -49.68
N LEU A 1008 1.29 33.93 -48.66
CA LEU A 1008 1.56 35.34 -48.38
C LEU A 1008 3.06 35.60 -48.13
N PRO A 1009 3.62 36.74 -48.59
CA PRO A 1009 5.06 36.80 -48.88
C PRO A 1009 5.92 37.10 -47.65
N GLU A 1010 7.18 36.65 -47.69
CA GLU A 1010 8.18 37.00 -46.67
C GLU A 1010 8.32 38.53 -46.51
N PRO A 1011 8.32 39.05 -45.27
CA PRO A 1011 8.73 40.42 -45.01
C PRO A 1011 10.23 40.56 -45.27
N ARG A 1012 10.59 41.28 -46.34
CA ARG A 1012 11.99 41.57 -46.69
C ARG A 1012 12.73 42.17 -45.48
N ARG A 1013 13.89 41.60 -45.15
CA ARG A 1013 14.87 42.28 -44.30
C ARG A 1013 15.38 43.53 -45.03
N SER A 1014 14.94 44.71 -44.61
CA SER A 1014 15.70 45.95 -44.78
C SER A 1014 16.70 46.08 -43.62
N SER A 1015 17.92 46.49 -43.92
CA SER A 1015 18.80 47.05 -42.89
C SER A 1015 18.24 48.40 -42.44
N ASP A 1016 18.29 48.71 -41.15
CA ASP A 1016 19.44 49.34 -40.49
C ASP A 1016 19.36 49.10 -38.95
#